data_AF-A0A352MAX2-F1
#
_entry.id   AF-A0A352MAX2-F1
#
_cell.length_a   1.000
_cell.length_b   1.000
_cell.length_c   1.000
_cell.angle_alpha   90.00
_cell.angle_beta   90.00
_cell.angle_gamma   90.00
#
_symmetry.space_group_name_H-M   'P 1'
#
loop_
_entity.id
_entity.type
_entity.pdbx_description
1 polymer ?
#
loop_
_entity_poly.entity_id
_entity_poly.type
_entity_poly.pdbx_seq_one_letter_code
_entity_poly.pdbx_strand_id
1 'polypeptide(L)'
;TDGARSWEKATQERPWLYRTPADILIKASNGASDFGNKFGQPLICGSVLTFEHFENLRKYGYDKVIMLAGGIGTGKKKDCEKDTPEKGDLVVLLGGDNYRIGMGGGAVSSVDTGLYDSSIELNAVQRANPEMQKRVYNAIRALSESDNNPVVSIHDHGAGGHLNCLSELVEATGGRIDLSKLPVGDPTLSAKELIGNESQERMGLVLKTGDIESLEQIAERERAPIYIIGEITGDHQFTFENSITGEKPIDITLESLFGNPPRTIMADTSIVSRYGNPEYSQDKIHEYVEKVLQLEEVACKDWLTNKVDRSVTGRLAKQQCAGPLQLPLNNLGAITLDYRGRYGMATSIGHAPAAGLVDPAAGSILSIAEALTNIIWAPLTDKLKSVSLSANWMWPCKNPGEDARLYSAVRAASKFTIELGINIPTGKDSLSMTQKYSDQVVISPGTVIISAAGEVSNIRKIVEPVMVSDPYTSLIYIDMSRDIFRTGGSAFNQILNKLGDEVPSVTDPSYFAEVFNTVQDLIERGKILSGHDISAGGMITTLLEMCFSNTDGGAAVDLTALGEPDTVRILLSQNPGIIIQVKDVDEISEVLLEHGISYYAFGHPVTERTIKITNNNVTLNFEIDRLRDLWFHTSYLLDRRQSLPDLARERYLNYKNHDLHYETGNFQGTFKSLGISPDRRKKWGTRAAIIREKGVNGDREMAYALWLAGFDVKDVHMTDLISGRENLEEINMIVFVGGFSNSDVLGSAKGWAGAFRYNEKARKSLENFYLRRDTLSLGVCNGCQLMAELELIYPGHNKKVRLLHNKSNKFESGFIGVKIPSNNSVMFENMSGMELGIWVAHGEGQFSLPYTEEKYNIVLRYSKSTYPANPNGSDYDIAGLCSDDGRHLVMMPHLERAYFPWQCGFYPSGKRNDEVTPWIKAFVNARQWIEEKVSASLE
;
A
#
# COMPACT_ATOMS: atom_id res chain seq x y z
N THR A 1 27.98 5.90 -9.68
CA THR A 1 28.28 6.38 -11.05
C THR A 1 27.12 6.02 -11.94
N ASP A 2 26.71 6.90 -12.86
CA ASP A 2 25.59 6.65 -13.80
C ASP A 2 25.89 5.57 -14.88
N GLY A 3 26.98 4.81 -14.72
CA GLY A 3 27.43 3.81 -15.70
C GLY A 3 26.70 2.48 -15.56
N ALA A 4 26.51 1.78 -16.68
CA ALA A 4 25.93 0.44 -16.71
C ALA A 4 26.68 -0.52 -15.77
N ARG A 5 25.92 -1.26 -14.97
CA ARG A 5 26.42 -2.28 -14.06
C ARG A 5 27.00 -3.45 -14.87
N SER A 6 27.91 -4.21 -14.26
CA SER A 6 28.63 -5.25 -14.99
C SER A 6 27.73 -6.36 -15.52
N TRP A 7 26.66 -6.71 -14.79
CA TRP A 7 25.71 -7.75 -15.21
C TRP A 7 24.81 -7.29 -16.36
N GLU A 8 24.43 -6.01 -16.41
CA GLU A 8 23.61 -5.46 -17.50
C GLU A 8 24.29 -5.57 -18.88
N LYS A 9 25.62 -5.74 -18.92
CA LYS A 9 26.39 -5.86 -20.16
C LYS A 9 26.39 -7.27 -20.77
N ALA A 10 25.88 -8.28 -20.04
CA ALA A 10 25.84 -9.65 -20.54
C ALA A 10 24.74 -9.89 -21.58
N THR A 11 23.70 -9.04 -21.56
CA THR A 11 22.64 -9.04 -22.56
C THR A 11 22.75 -7.76 -23.38
N GLN A 12 22.73 -7.89 -24.71
CA GLN A 12 22.72 -6.73 -25.58
C GLN A 12 21.36 -6.02 -25.47
N GLU A 13 21.39 -4.70 -25.23
CA GLU A 13 20.17 -3.89 -25.28
C GLU A 13 19.50 -4.03 -26.66
N ARG A 14 18.21 -4.34 -26.64
CA ARG A 14 17.38 -4.52 -27.84
C ARG A 14 16.57 -3.26 -28.13
N PRO A 15 16.17 -3.04 -29.40
CA PRO A 15 15.29 -1.93 -29.74
C PRO A 15 13.88 -2.19 -29.18
N TRP A 16 13.61 -1.68 -27.98
CA TRP A 16 12.34 -1.85 -27.27
C TRP A 16 11.14 -1.46 -28.15
N LEU A 17 10.15 -2.35 -28.28
CA LEU A 17 8.96 -2.11 -29.11
C LEU A 17 8.10 -0.95 -28.58
N TYR A 18 8.03 -0.80 -27.26
CA TYR A 18 7.18 0.20 -26.60
C TYR A 18 7.99 1.18 -25.75
N ARG A 19 8.40 0.75 -24.56
CA ARG A 19 9.11 1.56 -23.56
C ARG A 19 10.26 0.75 -22.98
N THR A 20 11.30 1.45 -22.53
CA THR A 20 12.41 0.82 -21.81
C THR A 20 11.92 0.27 -20.46
N PRO A 21 12.56 -0.75 -19.87
CA PRO A 21 12.21 -1.26 -18.54
C PRO A 21 12.20 -0.16 -17.48
N ALA A 22 13.17 0.76 -17.52
CA ALA A 22 13.20 1.91 -16.63
C ALA A 22 11.98 2.82 -16.81
N ASP A 23 11.59 3.15 -18.05
CA ASP A 23 10.38 3.95 -18.30
C ASP A 23 9.12 3.28 -17.78
N ILE A 24 9.01 1.95 -17.92
CA ILE A 24 7.87 1.19 -17.41
C ILE A 24 7.81 1.24 -15.89
N LEU A 25 8.93 0.93 -15.21
CA LEU A 25 9.02 1.01 -13.74
C LEU A 25 8.61 2.39 -13.23
N ILE A 26 9.10 3.47 -13.87
CA ILE A 26 8.77 4.83 -13.47
C ILE A 26 7.29 5.16 -13.72
N LYS A 27 6.77 4.89 -14.91
CA LYS A 27 5.39 5.27 -15.28
C LYS A 27 4.33 4.41 -14.62
N ALA A 28 4.55 3.10 -14.52
CA ALA A 28 3.61 2.18 -13.86
C ALA A 28 3.48 2.50 -12.37
N SER A 29 4.61 2.71 -11.69
CA SER A 29 4.58 3.10 -10.27
C SER A 29 3.95 4.47 -10.05
N ASN A 30 4.16 5.45 -10.94
CA ASN A 30 3.47 6.74 -10.88
C ASN A 30 1.95 6.60 -11.06
N GLY A 31 1.50 5.77 -12.00
CA GLY A 31 0.07 5.50 -12.22
C GLY A 31 -0.58 4.82 -11.01
N ALA A 32 0.08 3.80 -10.45
CA ALA A 32 -0.41 3.11 -9.25
C ALA A 32 -0.48 4.04 -8.04
N SER A 33 0.56 4.86 -7.81
CA SER A 33 0.57 5.83 -6.72
C SER A 33 -0.50 6.91 -6.90
N ASP A 34 -0.68 7.43 -8.11
CA ASP A 34 -1.69 8.46 -8.39
C ASP A 34 -3.10 7.95 -8.12
N PHE A 35 -3.40 6.72 -8.56
CA PHE A 35 -4.69 6.08 -8.29
C PHE A 35 -4.90 5.86 -6.79
N GLY A 36 -3.95 5.22 -6.12
CA GLY A 36 -4.04 4.93 -4.68
C GLY A 36 -4.20 6.19 -3.83
N ASN A 37 -3.39 7.22 -4.10
CA ASN A 37 -3.42 8.48 -3.35
C ASN A 37 -4.77 9.21 -3.50
N LYS A 38 -5.26 9.35 -4.74
CA LYS A 38 -6.53 10.07 -5.02
C LYS A 38 -7.76 9.30 -4.53
N PHE A 39 -7.77 7.98 -4.69
CA PHE A 39 -8.84 7.14 -4.17
C PHE A 39 -8.82 7.07 -2.63
N GLY A 40 -7.64 7.15 -2.02
CA GLY A 40 -7.44 6.99 -0.58
C GLY A 40 -7.23 5.53 -0.17
N GLN A 41 -6.52 4.76 -1.00
CA GLN A 41 -6.08 3.41 -0.70
C GLN A 41 -4.57 3.41 -0.45
N PRO A 42 -4.12 3.08 0.78
CA PRO A 42 -2.71 3.04 1.10
C PRO A 42 -2.05 1.82 0.45
N LEU A 43 -0.83 1.96 -0.08
CA LEU A 43 -0.02 0.82 -0.55
C LEU A 43 1.08 0.54 0.44
N ILE A 44 0.96 -0.58 1.16
CA ILE A 44 1.78 -0.89 2.34
C ILE A 44 2.70 -2.11 2.17
N CYS A 45 2.59 -2.82 1.04
CA CYS A 45 3.38 -4.00 0.72
C CYS A 45 3.58 -4.08 -0.80
N GLY A 46 4.73 -4.61 -1.25
CA GLY A 46 5.07 -4.71 -2.66
C GLY A 46 6.47 -5.28 -2.86
N SER A 47 6.76 -5.76 -4.06
CA SER A 47 8.08 -6.21 -4.48
C SER A 47 8.42 -5.66 -5.87
N VAL A 48 9.70 -5.72 -6.25
CA VAL A 48 10.16 -5.40 -7.60
C VAL A 48 11.30 -6.33 -7.97
N LEU A 49 11.29 -6.82 -9.20
CA LEU A 49 12.32 -7.66 -9.77
C LEU A 49 12.70 -7.14 -11.15
N THR A 50 13.99 -7.05 -11.41
CA THR A 50 14.57 -6.89 -12.75
C THR A 50 15.33 -8.17 -13.06
N PHE A 51 15.07 -8.74 -14.23
CA PHE A 51 15.72 -9.99 -14.62
C PHE A 51 15.84 -10.08 -16.14
N GLU A 52 17.06 -10.34 -16.60
CA GLU A 52 17.37 -10.73 -17.97
C GLU A 52 18.47 -11.78 -17.94
N HIS A 53 18.35 -12.81 -18.77
CA HIS A 53 19.34 -13.87 -18.87
C HIS A 53 19.41 -14.43 -20.28
N PHE A 54 20.62 -14.78 -20.73
CA PHE A 54 20.84 -15.44 -22.01
C PHE A 54 21.73 -16.66 -21.84
N GLU A 55 21.17 -17.84 -22.11
CA GLU A 55 21.89 -19.11 -22.03
C GLU A 55 21.18 -20.15 -22.90
N ASN A 56 21.93 -21.13 -23.41
CA ASN A 56 21.39 -22.20 -24.27
C ASN A 56 20.58 -21.69 -25.48
N LEU A 57 21.03 -20.57 -26.08
CA LEU A 57 20.38 -19.89 -27.21
C LEU A 57 18.95 -19.39 -26.90
N ARG A 58 18.58 -19.26 -25.62
CA ARG A 58 17.30 -18.72 -25.17
C ARG A 58 17.50 -17.40 -24.44
N LYS A 59 16.66 -16.42 -24.77
CA LYS A 59 16.60 -15.11 -24.10
C LYS A 59 15.44 -15.11 -23.12
N TYR A 60 15.74 -14.87 -21.86
CA TYR A 60 14.79 -14.72 -20.79
C TYR A 60 14.72 -13.27 -20.33
N GLY A 61 13.52 -12.77 -20.08
CA GLY A 61 13.31 -11.42 -19.56
C GLY A 61 11.85 -11.01 -19.54
N TYR A 62 11.55 -9.95 -18.78
CA TYR A 62 10.20 -9.42 -18.62
C TYR A 62 9.90 -8.26 -19.59
N ASP A 63 10.09 -8.46 -20.90
CA ASP A 63 9.64 -7.50 -21.93
C ASP A 63 8.15 -7.21 -21.84
N LYS A 64 7.39 -8.30 -21.71
CA LYS A 64 6.02 -8.24 -21.25
C LYS A 64 6.07 -8.24 -19.73
N VAL A 65 5.85 -7.06 -19.15
CA VAL A 65 6.04 -6.84 -17.72
C VAL A 65 4.94 -7.46 -16.88
N ILE A 66 5.27 -7.76 -15.64
CA ILE A 66 4.30 -8.08 -14.60
C ILE A 66 3.99 -6.79 -13.85
N MET A 67 2.75 -6.32 -13.93
CA MET A 67 2.22 -5.28 -13.06
C MET A 67 1.11 -5.93 -12.22
N LEU A 68 1.41 -6.16 -10.94
CA LEU A 68 0.48 -6.78 -10.00
C LEU A 68 -0.08 -5.73 -9.05
N ALA A 69 -1.40 -5.71 -8.93
CA ALA A 69 -2.12 -4.95 -7.92
C ALA A 69 -3.01 -5.92 -7.14
N GLY A 70 -2.92 -5.85 -5.82
CA GLY A 70 -3.73 -6.64 -4.90
C GLY A 70 -4.04 -5.83 -3.65
N GLY A 71 -4.97 -6.31 -2.83
CA GLY A 71 -5.36 -5.62 -1.61
C GLY A 71 -6.14 -6.51 -0.66
N ILE A 72 -6.23 -6.04 0.57
CA ILE A 72 -7.06 -6.62 1.62
C ILE A 72 -8.20 -5.64 1.92
N GLY A 73 -9.39 -6.18 2.16
CA GLY A 73 -10.59 -5.45 2.50
C GLY A 73 -11.30 -6.11 3.68
N THR A 74 -12.29 -5.43 4.24
CA THR A 74 -13.10 -5.94 5.35
C THR A 74 -14.57 -5.85 5.00
N GLY A 75 -15.36 -6.85 5.39
CA GLY A 75 -16.80 -6.90 5.19
C GLY A 75 -17.49 -7.56 6.38
N LYS A 76 -18.79 -7.30 6.56
CA LYS A 76 -19.59 -8.00 7.57
C LYS A 76 -19.86 -9.41 7.06
N LYS A 77 -19.74 -10.43 7.93
CA LYS A 77 -19.94 -11.84 7.57
C LYS A 77 -21.27 -12.11 6.83
N LYS A 78 -22.35 -11.43 7.22
CA LYS A 78 -23.67 -11.57 6.59
C LYS A 78 -23.72 -11.13 5.12
N ASP A 79 -22.80 -10.25 4.71
CA ASP A 79 -22.73 -9.65 3.38
C ASP A 79 -21.64 -10.31 2.51
N CYS A 80 -21.01 -11.39 2.99
CA CYS A 80 -19.95 -12.11 2.27
C CYS A 80 -20.49 -13.14 1.27
N GLU A 81 -21.75 -13.55 1.40
CA GLU A 81 -22.47 -14.40 0.45
C GLU A 81 -23.44 -13.52 -0.35
N LYS A 82 -23.53 -13.75 -1.67
CA LYS A 82 -24.49 -13.03 -2.52
C LYS A 82 -25.87 -13.65 -2.38
N ASP A 83 -26.90 -12.81 -2.32
CA ASP A 83 -28.29 -13.27 -2.41
C ASP A 83 -28.66 -13.59 -3.87
N THR A 84 -29.73 -14.34 -4.06
CA THR A 84 -30.24 -14.67 -5.40
C THR A 84 -31.20 -13.58 -5.88
N PRO A 85 -30.98 -12.97 -7.06
CA PRO A 85 -31.94 -12.06 -7.69
C PRO A 85 -33.32 -12.68 -7.87
N GLU A 86 -34.38 -11.90 -7.66
CA GLU A 86 -35.77 -12.33 -7.86
C GLU A 86 -36.42 -11.55 -9.00
N LYS A 87 -37.46 -12.12 -9.63
CA LYS A 87 -38.21 -11.44 -10.69
C LYS A 87 -38.75 -10.09 -10.20
N GLY A 88 -38.46 -9.03 -10.96
CA GLY A 88 -38.84 -7.65 -10.63
C GLY A 88 -37.80 -6.89 -9.81
N ASP A 89 -36.69 -7.52 -9.41
CA ASP A 89 -35.52 -6.78 -8.94
C ASP A 89 -34.92 -5.96 -10.07
N LEU A 90 -34.27 -4.86 -9.71
CA LEU A 90 -33.76 -3.87 -10.65
C LEU A 90 -32.25 -3.97 -10.77
N VAL A 91 -31.78 -3.87 -12.02
CA VAL A 91 -30.36 -3.84 -12.35
C VAL A 91 -29.92 -2.39 -12.43
N VAL A 92 -28.93 -2.04 -11.60
CA VAL A 92 -28.43 -0.68 -11.43
C VAL A 92 -26.96 -0.62 -11.83
N LEU A 93 -26.59 0.43 -12.56
CA LEU A 93 -25.21 0.80 -12.83
C LEU A 93 -24.85 2.02 -11.98
N LEU A 94 -23.79 1.90 -11.18
CA LEU A 94 -23.13 3.02 -10.50
C LEU A 94 -21.80 3.32 -11.20
N GLY A 95 -21.55 4.59 -11.52
CA GLY A 95 -20.22 5.04 -11.97
C GLY A 95 -20.16 5.81 -13.29
N GLY A 96 -19.01 5.70 -13.98
CA GLY A 96 -18.65 6.55 -15.11
C GLY A 96 -19.40 6.27 -16.43
N ASP A 97 -19.33 7.26 -17.33
CA ASP A 97 -19.91 7.18 -18.67
C ASP A 97 -19.15 6.19 -19.60
N ASN A 98 -19.85 5.67 -20.61
CA ASN A 98 -19.26 4.80 -21.62
C ASN A 98 -18.47 5.59 -22.68
N TYR A 99 -17.23 5.16 -22.92
CA TYR A 99 -16.34 5.65 -23.99
C TYR A 99 -15.76 4.47 -24.79
N ARG A 100 -15.16 4.75 -25.96
CA ARG A 100 -14.41 3.76 -26.76
C ARG A 100 -13.05 3.46 -26.09
N ILE A 101 -13.07 2.71 -24.99
CA ILE A 101 -11.89 2.32 -24.20
C ILE A 101 -11.84 0.79 -24.10
N GLY A 102 -10.64 0.21 -24.25
CA GLY A 102 -10.41 -1.21 -23.95
C GLY A 102 -11.18 -2.19 -24.83
N MET A 103 -11.60 -1.79 -26.04
CA MET A 103 -12.40 -2.65 -26.92
C MET A 103 -11.66 -3.95 -27.23
N GLY A 104 -12.13 -5.07 -26.66
CA GLY A 104 -11.52 -6.39 -26.84
C GLY A 104 -10.25 -6.63 -26.02
N GLY A 105 -10.05 -5.91 -24.91
CA GLY A 105 -8.87 -6.07 -24.02
C GLY A 105 -8.63 -7.51 -23.56
N GLY A 106 -9.70 -8.27 -23.29
CA GLY A 106 -9.62 -9.71 -23.00
C GLY A 106 -9.02 -10.56 -24.15
N ALA A 107 -9.30 -10.22 -25.41
CA ALA A 107 -8.73 -10.91 -26.57
C ALA A 107 -7.29 -10.45 -26.86
N VAL A 108 -6.99 -9.16 -26.69
CA VAL A 108 -5.65 -8.58 -26.89
C VAL A 108 -4.66 -9.02 -25.80
N SER A 109 -5.11 -9.24 -24.57
CA SER A 109 -4.28 -9.79 -23.48
C SER A 109 -3.98 -11.29 -23.66
N SER A 110 -4.80 -12.00 -24.44
CA SER A 110 -4.69 -13.45 -24.70
C SER A 110 -3.79 -13.82 -25.89
N VAL A 111 -3.26 -12.83 -26.61
CA VAL A 111 -2.33 -13.02 -27.75
C VAL A 111 -0.91 -12.58 -27.40
N ASP A 112 0.09 -13.14 -28.09
CA ASP A 112 1.47 -12.66 -27.97
C ASP A 112 1.56 -11.21 -28.47
N THR A 113 2.21 -10.35 -27.70
CA THR A 113 2.33 -8.92 -28.02
C THR A 113 3.24 -8.74 -29.25
N GLY A 114 2.88 -7.84 -30.17
CA GLY A 114 3.66 -7.54 -31.39
C GLY A 114 3.24 -8.29 -32.68
N LEU A 115 2.12 -9.02 -32.68
CA LEU A 115 1.60 -9.76 -33.85
C LEU A 115 0.65 -8.94 -34.76
N TYR A 116 0.19 -7.75 -34.36
CA TYR A 116 -0.91 -7.02 -35.02
C TYR A 116 -0.58 -5.55 -35.35
N ASP A 117 -1.32 -4.98 -36.31
CA ASP A 117 -1.17 -3.62 -36.85
C ASP A 117 -1.59 -2.51 -35.84
N SER A 118 -1.08 -1.29 -36.03
CA SER A 118 -1.14 -0.13 -35.11
C SER A 118 -2.53 0.26 -34.56
N SER A 119 -3.62 -0.12 -35.24
CA SER A 119 -5.00 0.18 -34.81
C SER A 119 -5.47 -0.70 -33.63
N ILE A 120 -4.90 -1.90 -33.45
CA ILE A 120 -5.19 -2.79 -32.32
C ILE A 120 -4.49 -2.32 -31.03
N GLU A 121 -3.40 -1.56 -31.16
CA GLU A 121 -2.58 -1.11 -30.03
C GLU A 121 -3.20 0.07 -29.25
N LEU A 122 -4.01 0.92 -29.90
CA LEU A 122 -4.74 2.00 -29.21
C LEU A 122 -5.82 1.45 -28.25
N ASN A 123 -6.39 0.28 -28.54
CA ASN A 123 -7.37 -0.36 -27.67
C ASN A 123 -6.76 -0.86 -26.34
N ALA A 124 -5.43 -0.99 -26.24
CA ALA A 124 -4.75 -1.38 -25.01
C ALA A 124 -4.52 -0.19 -24.04
N VAL A 125 -4.76 1.05 -24.48
CA VAL A 125 -4.61 2.23 -23.63
C VAL A 125 -5.83 2.37 -22.71
N GLN A 126 -5.61 2.18 -21.41
CA GLN A 126 -6.61 2.35 -20.36
C GLN A 126 -6.66 3.79 -19.83
N ARG A 127 -7.78 4.16 -19.21
CA ARG A 127 -7.99 5.49 -18.60
C ARG A 127 -8.64 5.35 -17.23
N ALA A 128 -7.99 5.88 -16.21
CA ALA A 128 -8.49 5.89 -14.84
C ALA A 128 -9.04 7.25 -14.41
N ASN A 129 -10.03 7.24 -13.52
CA ASN A 129 -10.54 8.39 -12.78
C ASN A 129 -10.80 8.02 -11.29
N PRO A 130 -9.78 8.11 -10.42
CA PRO A 130 -9.89 7.66 -9.03
C PRO A 130 -10.97 8.37 -8.20
N GLU A 131 -11.29 9.64 -8.50
CA GLU A 131 -12.37 10.37 -7.81
C GLU A 131 -13.76 9.79 -8.13
N MET A 132 -13.97 9.32 -9.36
CA MET A 132 -15.22 8.63 -9.71
C MET A 132 -15.35 7.33 -8.91
N GLN A 133 -14.29 6.53 -8.87
CA GLN A 133 -14.26 5.31 -8.05
C GLN A 133 -14.52 5.63 -6.57
N LYS A 134 -13.97 6.73 -6.05
CA LYS A 134 -14.20 7.16 -4.66
C LYS A 134 -15.66 7.51 -4.39
N ARG A 135 -16.35 8.17 -5.32
CA ARG A 135 -17.78 8.49 -5.20
C ARG A 135 -18.63 7.23 -5.21
N VAL A 136 -18.37 6.32 -6.16
CA VAL A 136 -19.04 5.01 -6.23
C VAL A 136 -18.80 4.21 -4.95
N TYR A 137 -17.55 4.16 -4.47
CA TYR A 137 -17.19 3.51 -3.22
C TYR A 137 -17.93 4.12 -2.03
N ASN A 138 -18.02 5.45 -1.92
CA ASN A 138 -18.72 6.08 -0.79
C ASN A 138 -20.22 5.75 -0.77
N ALA A 139 -20.86 5.65 -1.94
CA ALA A 139 -22.25 5.21 -2.04
C ALA A 139 -22.42 3.75 -1.59
N ILE A 140 -21.56 2.85 -2.07
CA ILE A 140 -21.56 1.42 -1.66
C ILE A 140 -21.24 1.28 -0.17
N ARG A 141 -20.28 2.05 0.35
CA ARG A 141 -19.91 2.08 1.77
C ARG A 141 -21.11 2.48 2.62
N ALA A 142 -21.87 3.50 2.22
CA ALA A 142 -23.06 3.91 2.98
C ALA A 142 -24.10 2.79 3.08
N LEU A 143 -24.27 1.98 2.03
CA LEU A 143 -25.12 0.78 2.06
C LEU A 143 -24.53 -0.32 2.96
N SER A 144 -23.24 -0.62 2.82
CA SER A 144 -22.58 -1.69 3.58
C SER A 144 -22.49 -1.37 5.09
N GLU A 145 -22.28 -0.10 5.44
CA GLU A 145 -22.20 0.34 6.83
C GLU A 145 -23.58 0.45 7.50
N SER A 146 -24.68 0.46 6.73
CA SER A 146 -26.04 0.53 7.28
C SER A 146 -26.40 -0.71 8.12
N ASP A 147 -27.46 -0.60 8.92
CA ASP A 147 -27.99 -1.73 9.69
C ASP A 147 -28.56 -2.81 8.74
N ASN A 148 -29.21 -2.39 7.67
CA ASN A 148 -29.79 -3.25 6.64
C ASN A 148 -29.23 -2.91 5.24
N ASN A 149 -28.37 -3.80 4.71
CA ASN A 149 -27.78 -3.66 3.39
C ASN A 149 -28.78 -4.19 2.33
N PRO A 150 -29.30 -3.34 1.42
CA PRO A 150 -30.32 -3.75 0.45
C PRO A 150 -29.74 -4.38 -0.83
N VAL A 151 -28.42 -4.50 -0.94
CA VAL A 151 -27.76 -5.05 -2.14
C VAL A 151 -27.95 -6.55 -2.18
N VAL A 152 -28.65 -7.05 -3.20
CA VAL A 152 -28.86 -8.49 -3.44
C VAL A 152 -27.60 -9.10 -4.05
N SER A 153 -27.07 -8.43 -5.08
CA SER A 153 -25.84 -8.84 -5.76
C SER A 153 -25.09 -7.62 -6.28
N ILE A 154 -23.76 -7.74 -6.35
CA ILE A 154 -22.86 -6.70 -6.85
C ILE A 154 -21.72 -7.33 -7.64
N HIS A 155 -21.30 -6.66 -8.71
CA HIS A 155 -20.21 -7.11 -9.58
C HIS A 155 -19.48 -5.94 -10.24
N ASP A 156 -18.15 -6.02 -10.35
CA ASP A 156 -17.31 -5.02 -11.01
C ASP A 156 -17.40 -5.13 -12.53
N HIS A 157 -17.15 -4.00 -13.22
CA HIS A 157 -16.96 -3.99 -14.66
C HIS A 157 -15.46 -4.07 -14.99
N GLY A 158 -15.04 -5.20 -15.54
CA GLY A 158 -13.68 -5.44 -16.00
C GLY A 158 -13.62 -5.76 -17.49
N ALA A 159 -12.91 -6.85 -17.83
CA ALA A 159 -12.79 -7.33 -19.20
C ALA A 159 -14.16 -7.69 -19.78
N GLY A 160 -14.43 -7.30 -21.03
CA GLY A 160 -15.73 -7.51 -21.67
C GLY A 160 -16.84 -6.55 -21.25
N GLY A 161 -16.56 -5.60 -20.34
CA GLY A 161 -17.45 -4.46 -20.07
C GLY A 161 -18.81 -4.84 -19.47
N HIS A 162 -19.88 -4.22 -19.98
CA HIS A 162 -21.25 -4.49 -19.53
C HIS A 162 -21.66 -5.93 -19.80
N LEU A 163 -21.18 -6.54 -20.89
CA LEU A 163 -21.56 -7.91 -21.23
C LEU A 163 -21.23 -8.88 -20.10
N ASN A 164 -19.97 -8.88 -19.64
CA ASN A 164 -19.51 -9.81 -18.61
C ASN A 164 -20.16 -9.51 -17.25
N CYS A 165 -20.05 -8.26 -16.79
CA CYS A 165 -20.59 -7.88 -15.48
C CYS A 165 -22.10 -8.14 -15.38
N LEU A 166 -22.88 -7.76 -16.37
CA LEU A 166 -24.33 -7.88 -16.30
C LEU A 166 -24.79 -9.32 -16.54
N SER A 167 -24.09 -10.13 -17.33
CA SER A 167 -24.42 -11.55 -17.48
C SER A 167 -24.23 -12.32 -16.16
N GLU A 168 -23.18 -12.00 -15.40
CA GLU A 168 -22.95 -12.63 -14.08
C GLU A 168 -24.00 -12.22 -13.05
N LEU A 169 -24.47 -10.96 -13.09
CA LEU A 169 -25.53 -10.50 -12.18
C LEU A 169 -26.88 -11.17 -12.43
N VAL A 170 -27.14 -11.62 -13.66
CA VAL A 170 -28.44 -12.21 -14.04
C VAL A 170 -28.37 -13.71 -14.31
N GLU A 171 -27.21 -14.35 -14.11
CA GLU A 171 -26.94 -15.75 -14.47
C GLU A 171 -27.99 -16.73 -13.91
N ALA A 172 -28.46 -16.51 -12.69
CA ALA A 172 -29.42 -17.41 -12.04
C ALA A 172 -30.86 -17.30 -12.59
N THR A 173 -31.22 -16.18 -13.22
CA THR A 173 -32.64 -15.80 -13.45
C THR A 173 -32.98 -15.29 -14.83
N GLY A 174 -32.01 -14.80 -15.60
CA GLY A 174 -32.27 -13.95 -16.76
C GLY A 174 -32.54 -12.50 -16.37
N GLY A 175 -32.44 -11.62 -17.36
CA GLY A 175 -32.66 -10.19 -17.18
C GLY A 175 -32.69 -9.43 -18.50
N ARG A 176 -33.38 -8.29 -18.48
CA ARG A 176 -33.49 -7.37 -19.60
C ARG A 176 -32.78 -6.06 -19.28
N ILE A 177 -31.81 -5.69 -20.10
CA ILE A 177 -31.03 -4.45 -20.02
C ILE A 177 -31.49 -3.48 -21.11
N ASP A 178 -31.81 -2.26 -20.72
CA ASP A 178 -32.22 -1.17 -21.61
C ASP A 178 -31.01 -0.30 -22.00
N LEU A 179 -30.56 -0.45 -23.24
CA LEU A 179 -29.44 0.30 -23.82
C LEU A 179 -29.67 1.81 -23.80
N SER A 180 -30.93 2.26 -23.89
CA SER A 180 -31.24 3.70 -23.90
C SER A 180 -31.00 4.38 -22.54
N LYS A 181 -30.86 3.58 -21.48
CA LYS A 181 -30.61 4.04 -20.10
C LYS A 181 -29.15 3.95 -19.69
N LEU A 182 -28.29 3.36 -20.51
CA LEU A 182 -26.84 3.35 -20.25
C LEU A 182 -26.26 4.76 -20.44
N PRO A 183 -25.30 5.18 -19.61
CA PRO A 183 -24.66 6.48 -19.75
C PRO A 183 -23.73 6.52 -20.96
N VAL A 184 -23.89 7.51 -21.84
CA VAL A 184 -23.10 7.62 -23.08
C VAL A 184 -22.20 8.86 -23.00
N GLY A 185 -20.88 8.63 -22.90
CA GLY A 185 -19.88 9.69 -22.90
C GLY A 185 -19.39 10.06 -24.31
N ASP A 186 -19.49 9.12 -25.25
CA ASP A 186 -19.22 9.31 -26.68
C ASP A 186 -20.48 8.94 -27.49
N PRO A 187 -21.17 9.92 -28.12
CA PRO A 187 -22.41 9.65 -28.86
C PRO A 187 -22.19 8.85 -30.15
N THR A 188 -20.95 8.59 -30.56
CA THR A 188 -20.61 7.82 -31.77
C THR A 188 -20.49 6.32 -31.55
N LEU A 189 -20.71 5.83 -30.32
CA LEU A 189 -20.62 4.41 -29.99
C LEU A 189 -21.74 3.62 -30.67
N SER A 190 -21.34 2.56 -31.38
CA SER A 190 -22.27 1.52 -31.81
C SER A 190 -22.79 0.70 -30.62
N ALA A 191 -23.89 -0.04 -30.78
CA ALA A 191 -24.39 -0.93 -29.73
C ALA A 191 -23.34 -1.93 -29.24
N LYS A 192 -22.53 -2.47 -30.16
CA LYS A 192 -21.40 -3.36 -29.82
C LYS A 192 -20.38 -2.68 -28.91
N GLU A 193 -20.01 -1.44 -29.21
CA GLU A 193 -19.04 -0.69 -28.41
C GLU A 193 -19.63 -0.24 -27.07
N LEU A 194 -20.90 0.14 -27.04
CA LEU A 194 -21.61 0.47 -25.81
C LEU A 194 -21.66 -0.72 -24.86
N ILE A 195 -21.94 -1.93 -25.37
CA ILE A 195 -21.99 -3.15 -24.57
C ILE A 195 -20.58 -3.64 -24.17
N GLY A 196 -19.62 -3.60 -25.10
CA GLY A 196 -18.32 -4.26 -24.96
C GLY A 196 -17.14 -3.39 -24.51
N ASN A 197 -17.33 -2.10 -24.24
CA ASN A 197 -16.24 -1.23 -23.78
C ASN A 197 -15.83 -1.52 -22.33
N GLU A 198 -14.54 -1.36 -22.06
CA GLU A 198 -13.93 -1.56 -20.75
C GLU A 198 -13.65 -0.20 -20.08
N SER A 199 -14.57 0.76 -20.21
CA SER A 199 -14.51 2.01 -19.45
C SER A 199 -14.45 1.71 -17.94
N GLN A 200 -13.61 2.45 -17.22
CA GLN A 200 -13.30 2.19 -15.81
C GLN A 200 -14.34 2.80 -14.86
N GLU A 201 -14.17 2.50 -13.56
CA GLU A 201 -14.96 3.04 -12.45
C GLU A 201 -16.48 2.80 -12.51
N ARG A 202 -16.87 1.56 -12.83
CA ARG A 202 -18.27 1.13 -12.92
C ARG A 202 -18.53 -0.11 -12.07
N MET A 203 -19.70 -0.16 -11.44
CA MET A 203 -20.18 -1.27 -10.63
C MET A 203 -21.63 -1.58 -11.00
N GLY A 204 -21.93 -2.86 -11.25
CA GLY A 204 -23.29 -3.34 -11.45
C GLY A 204 -23.86 -3.86 -10.13
N LEU A 205 -25.12 -3.52 -9.85
CA LEU A 205 -25.83 -3.92 -8.63
C LEU A 205 -27.22 -4.47 -8.99
N VAL A 206 -27.72 -5.38 -8.16
CA VAL A 206 -29.12 -5.80 -8.15
C VAL A 206 -29.73 -5.40 -6.80
N LEU A 207 -30.86 -4.69 -6.84
CA LEU A 207 -31.60 -4.27 -5.66
C LEU A 207 -33.10 -4.51 -5.86
N LYS A 208 -33.81 -4.66 -4.74
CA LYS A 208 -35.27 -4.69 -4.75
C LYS A 208 -35.83 -3.32 -5.12
N THR A 209 -36.96 -3.30 -5.80
CA THR A 209 -37.61 -2.04 -6.24
C THR A 209 -37.86 -1.07 -5.07
N GLY A 210 -38.21 -1.59 -3.89
CA GLY A 210 -38.48 -0.76 -2.71
C GLY A 210 -37.25 -0.04 -2.13
N ASP A 211 -36.04 -0.47 -2.47
CA ASP A 211 -34.79 0.06 -1.90
C ASP A 211 -34.09 1.08 -2.80
N ILE A 212 -34.57 1.27 -4.03
CA ILE A 212 -33.96 2.16 -5.03
C ILE A 212 -33.93 3.62 -4.58
N GLU A 213 -35.02 4.14 -4.03
CA GLU A 213 -35.11 5.54 -3.60
C GLU A 213 -34.02 5.87 -2.56
N SER A 214 -33.73 4.93 -1.66
CA SER A 214 -32.67 5.08 -0.66
C SER A 214 -31.29 5.17 -1.33
N LEU A 215 -31.02 4.32 -2.32
CA LEU A 215 -29.77 4.36 -3.08
C LEU A 215 -29.65 5.64 -3.91
N GLU A 216 -30.72 6.13 -4.54
CA GLU A 216 -30.73 7.39 -5.28
C GLU A 216 -30.39 8.58 -4.38
N GLN A 217 -30.97 8.65 -3.17
CA GLN A 217 -30.67 9.70 -2.19
C GLN A 217 -29.21 9.67 -1.73
N ILE A 218 -28.67 8.46 -1.49
CA ILE A 218 -27.25 8.27 -1.13
C ILE A 218 -26.36 8.69 -2.30
N ALA A 219 -26.66 8.22 -3.52
CA ALA A 219 -25.90 8.50 -4.72
C ALA A 219 -25.91 10.01 -5.03
N GLU A 220 -27.04 10.70 -4.91
CA GLU A 220 -27.14 12.15 -5.06
C GLU A 220 -26.29 12.88 -4.01
N ARG A 221 -26.37 12.45 -2.73
CA ARG A 221 -25.57 13.06 -1.66
C ARG A 221 -24.07 12.93 -1.93
N GLU A 222 -23.60 11.73 -2.28
CA GLU A 222 -22.19 11.41 -2.61
C GLU A 222 -21.79 11.87 -4.01
N ARG A 223 -22.76 12.38 -4.80
CA ARG A 223 -22.62 12.73 -6.21
C ARG A 223 -22.13 11.54 -7.06
N ALA A 224 -22.45 10.30 -6.71
CA ALA A 224 -22.16 9.13 -7.53
C ALA A 224 -23.21 9.01 -8.65
N PRO A 225 -22.84 8.90 -9.93
CA PRO A 225 -23.82 8.70 -10.99
C PRO A 225 -24.50 7.33 -10.84
N ILE A 226 -25.81 7.29 -11.06
CA ILE A 226 -26.67 6.12 -10.92
C ILE A 226 -27.61 6.01 -12.11
N TYR A 227 -27.75 4.79 -12.63
CA TYR A 227 -28.61 4.47 -13.76
C TYR A 227 -29.36 3.17 -13.48
N ILE A 228 -30.70 3.20 -13.53
CA ILE A 228 -31.53 2.01 -13.45
C ILE A 228 -31.65 1.46 -14.88
N ILE A 229 -30.82 0.46 -15.19
CA ILE A 229 -30.56 0.05 -16.56
C ILE A 229 -31.32 -1.21 -16.96
N GLY A 230 -32.01 -1.88 -16.04
CA GLY A 230 -32.71 -3.12 -16.38
C GLY A 230 -33.51 -3.71 -15.24
N GLU A 231 -34.06 -4.89 -15.49
CA GLU A 231 -34.82 -5.67 -14.53
C GLU A 231 -34.54 -7.17 -14.66
N ILE A 232 -34.73 -7.89 -13.57
CA ILE A 232 -34.69 -9.35 -13.52
C ILE A 232 -36.02 -9.91 -14.02
N THR A 233 -35.97 -10.74 -15.06
CA THR A 233 -37.16 -11.24 -15.77
C THR A 233 -37.65 -12.59 -15.24
N GLY A 234 -36.74 -13.44 -14.76
CA GLY A 234 -37.03 -14.79 -14.26
C GLY A 234 -37.35 -15.82 -15.35
N ASP A 235 -37.04 -15.53 -16.62
CA ASP A 235 -37.30 -16.38 -17.79
C ASP A 235 -36.02 -17.00 -18.38
N HIS A 236 -34.87 -16.82 -17.73
CA HIS A 236 -33.54 -17.26 -18.19
C HIS A 236 -33.12 -16.71 -19.57
N GLN A 237 -33.79 -15.65 -20.03
CA GLN A 237 -33.43 -14.89 -21.22
C GLN A 237 -32.48 -13.75 -20.81
N PHE A 238 -31.44 -13.50 -21.62
CA PHE A 238 -30.59 -12.33 -21.48
C PHE A 238 -30.72 -11.44 -22.71
N THR A 239 -31.33 -10.27 -22.51
CA THR A 239 -31.67 -9.35 -23.58
C THR A 239 -31.06 -7.98 -23.33
N PHE A 240 -30.33 -7.45 -24.31
CA PHE A 240 -30.05 -6.02 -24.44
C PHE A 240 -31.00 -5.45 -25.48
N GLU A 241 -31.84 -4.51 -25.07
CA GLU A 241 -32.85 -3.87 -25.91
C GLU A 241 -32.68 -2.35 -25.86
N ASN A 242 -32.82 -1.67 -26.99
CA ASN A 242 -33.03 -0.24 -27.01
C ASN A 242 -34.54 0.02 -26.99
N SER A 243 -35.08 0.43 -25.85
CA SER A 243 -36.54 0.61 -25.70
C SER A 243 -37.12 1.75 -26.56
N ILE A 244 -36.27 2.64 -27.10
CA ILE A 244 -36.68 3.74 -28.00
C ILE A 244 -36.81 3.24 -29.44
N THR A 245 -35.86 2.43 -29.92
CA THR A 245 -35.85 1.95 -31.32
C THR A 245 -36.46 0.56 -31.50
N GLY A 246 -36.61 -0.21 -30.42
CA GLY A 246 -37.01 -1.63 -30.43
C GLY A 246 -35.90 -2.57 -30.89
N GLU A 247 -34.68 -2.07 -31.15
CA GLU A 247 -33.55 -2.90 -31.55
C GLU A 247 -33.09 -3.78 -30.39
N LYS A 248 -32.82 -5.07 -30.66
CA LYS A 248 -32.31 -6.02 -29.68
C LYS A 248 -30.97 -6.60 -30.13
N PRO A 249 -29.85 -5.90 -29.89
CA PRO A 249 -28.53 -6.37 -30.33
C PRO A 249 -28.10 -7.71 -29.72
N ILE A 250 -28.63 -8.05 -28.53
CA ILE A 250 -28.46 -9.35 -27.88
C ILE A 250 -29.82 -9.81 -27.38
N ASP A 251 -30.23 -11.02 -27.76
CA ASP A 251 -31.46 -11.66 -27.27
C ASP A 251 -31.27 -13.19 -27.29
N ILE A 252 -30.59 -13.72 -26.27
CA ILE A 252 -30.16 -15.12 -26.21
C ILE A 252 -30.45 -15.74 -24.85
N THR A 253 -30.66 -17.06 -24.80
CA THR A 253 -30.82 -17.75 -23.52
C THR A 253 -29.47 -17.79 -22.80
N LEU A 254 -29.48 -17.72 -21.47
CA LEU A 254 -28.24 -17.78 -20.68
C LEU A 254 -27.47 -19.09 -20.93
N GLU A 255 -28.19 -20.21 -21.14
CA GLU A 255 -27.59 -21.49 -21.54
C GLU A 255 -26.79 -21.38 -22.85
N SER A 256 -27.27 -20.59 -23.82
CA SER A 256 -26.57 -20.37 -25.09
C SER A 256 -25.32 -19.50 -24.92
N LEU A 257 -25.32 -18.58 -23.96
CA LEU A 257 -24.17 -17.70 -23.67
C LEU A 257 -23.05 -18.44 -22.95
N PHE A 258 -23.39 -19.18 -21.89
CA PHE A 258 -22.39 -19.86 -21.06
C PHE A 258 -21.94 -21.19 -21.66
N GLY A 259 -22.84 -21.89 -22.39
CA GLY A 259 -22.53 -23.11 -23.14
C GLY A 259 -21.83 -24.21 -22.31
N ASN A 260 -21.51 -25.32 -22.98
CA ASN A 260 -20.62 -26.35 -22.42
C ASN A 260 -19.54 -26.68 -23.46
N PRO A 261 -18.55 -25.81 -23.67
CA PRO A 261 -17.44 -26.12 -24.57
C PRO A 261 -16.73 -27.40 -24.09
N PRO A 262 -16.24 -28.27 -25.00
CA PRO A 262 -15.52 -29.47 -24.60
C PRO A 262 -14.26 -29.10 -23.80
N ARG A 263 -13.92 -29.91 -22.80
CA ARG A 263 -12.70 -29.71 -22.01
C ARG A 263 -11.47 -29.68 -22.91
N THR A 264 -10.68 -28.63 -22.82
CA THR A 264 -9.40 -28.52 -23.54
C THR A 264 -8.41 -29.55 -23.01
N ILE A 265 -7.85 -30.37 -23.90
CA ILE A 265 -6.75 -31.28 -23.59
C ILE A 265 -5.48 -30.62 -24.12
N MET A 266 -4.57 -30.25 -23.21
CA MET A 266 -3.25 -29.71 -23.55
C MET A 266 -2.21 -30.82 -23.47
N ALA A 267 -1.37 -30.94 -24.49
CA ALA A 267 -0.29 -31.92 -24.55
C ALA A 267 1.04 -31.19 -24.78
N ASP A 268 2.01 -31.47 -23.93
CA ASP A 268 3.37 -30.90 -23.99
C ASP A 268 4.38 -31.95 -23.50
N THR A 269 5.66 -31.69 -23.71
CA THR A 269 6.77 -32.60 -23.33
C THR A 269 7.67 -31.94 -22.31
N SER A 270 8.03 -32.64 -21.23
CA SER A 270 9.00 -32.15 -20.26
C SER A 270 10.39 -31.99 -20.90
N ILE A 271 10.94 -30.77 -20.83
CA ILE A 271 12.29 -30.45 -21.29
C ILE A 271 13.16 -30.13 -20.07
N VAL A 272 14.20 -30.94 -19.85
CA VAL A 272 15.21 -30.67 -18.81
C VAL A 272 16.21 -29.66 -19.36
N SER A 273 16.26 -28.49 -18.73
CA SER A 273 17.30 -27.49 -19.01
C SER A 273 18.40 -27.62 -17.96
N ARG A 274 19.65 -27.45 -18.38
CA ARG A 274 20.80 -27.33 -17.46
C ARG A 274 21.46 -25.99 -17.63
N TYR A 275 21.88 -25.40 -16.53
CA TYR A 275 22.52 -24.10 -16.51
C TYR A 275 23.93 -24.18 -15.90
N GLY A 276 24.84 -23.37 -16.42
CA GLY A 276 26.21 -23.33 -15.93
C GLY A 276 26.27 -22.79 -14.50
N ASN A 277 27.02 -23.47 -13.65
CA ASN A 277 27.36 -22.96 -12.31
C ASN A 277 28.27 -21.72 -12.42
N PRO A 278 28.18 -20.78 -11.46
CA PRO A 278 29.06 -19.63 -11.40
C PRO A 278 30.49 -20.03 -11.03
N GLU A 279 31.46 -19.36 -11.62
CA GLU A 279 32.84 -19.37 -11.16
C GLU A 279 33.07 -18.15 -10.26
N TYR A 280 33.51 -18.37 -9.02
CA TYR A 280 33.74 -17.31 -8.04
C TYR A 280 34.92 -17.64 -7.11
N SER A 281 35.40 -16.63 -6.39
CA SER A 281 36.40 -16.79 -5.32
C SER A 281 35.87 -16.17 -4.04
N GLN A 282 36.09 -16.84 -2.90
CA GLN A 282 35.73 -16.33 -1.58
C GLN A 282 36.40 -14.99 -1.26
N ASP A 283 37.58 -14.72 -1.82
CA ASP A 283 38.32 -13.46 -1.62
C ASP A 283 37.59 -12.23 -2.19
N LYS A 284 36.62 -12.44 -3.08
CA LYS A 284 35.84 -11.38 -3.75
C LYS A 284 34.49 -11.11 -3.08
N ILE A 285 34.24 -11.68 -1.90
CA ILE A 285 32.93 -11.58 -1.25
C ILE A 285 32.45 -10.14 -1.03
N HIS A 286 33.35 -9.20 -0.73
CA HIS A 286 33.01 -7.78 -0.63
C HIS A 286 32.49 -7.21 -1.97
N GLU A 287 33.12 -7.56 -3.09
CA GLU A 287 32.68 -7.16 -4.44
C GLU A 287 31.29 -7.74 -4.75
N TYR A 288 31.05 -9.00 -4.37
CA TYR A 288 29.76 -9.65 -4.61
C TYR A 288 28.64 -9.00 -3.80
N VAL A 289 28.86 -8.74 -2.51
CA VAL A 289 27.90 -8.04 -1.65
C VAL A 289 27.59 -6.65 -2.19
N GLU A 290 28.61 -5.88 -2.57
CA GLU A 290 28.42 -4.55 -3.16
C GLU A 290 27.56 -4.57 -4.43
N LYS A 291 27.73 -5.59 -5.28
CA LYS A 291 26.93 -5.75 -6.51
C LYS A 291 25.51 -6.21 -6.21
N VAL A 292 25.34 -7.17 -5.30
CA VAL A 292 24.03 -7.71 -4.88
C VAL A 292 23.17 -6.59 -4.29
N LEU A 293 23.71 -5.75 -3.41
CA LEU A 293 23.00 -4.61 -2.81
C LEU A 293 22.51 -3.56 -3.82
N GLN A 294 22.98 -3.61 -5.07
CA GLN A 294 22.57 -2.69 -6.12
C GLN A 294 21.50 -3.29 -7.05
N LEU A 295 21.26 -4.61 -7.06
CA LEU A 295 20.15 -5.20 -7.82
C LEU A 295 18.81 -4.63 -7.36
N GLU A 296 17.90 -4.32 -8.27
CA GLU A 296 16.62 -3.67 -7.91
C GLU A 296 15.81 -4.48 -6.90
N GLU A 297 15.86 -5.81 -6.94
CA GLU A 297 15.19 -6.70 -5.99
C GLU A 297 15.73 -6.55 -4.55
N VAL A 298 17.02 -6.21 -4.39
CA VAL A 298 17.68 -6.06 -3.08
C VAL A 298 17.76 -4.60 -2.65
N ALA A 299 18.13 -3.70 -3.56
CA ALA A 299 18.41 -2.30 -3.29
C ALA A 299 17.22 -1.53 -2.69
N CYS A 300 17.48 -0.35 -2.11
CA CYS A 300 16.44 0.44 -1.47
C CYS A 300 15.24 0.76 -2.37
N LYS A 301 14.03 0.67 -1.81
CA LYS A 301 12.76 0.93 -2.49
C LYS A 301 12.15 2.31 -2.15
N ASP A 302 12.96 3.26 -1.65
CA ASP A 302 12.47 4.58 -1.25
C ASP A 302 11.74 5.30 -2.41
N TRP A 303 12.23 5.20 -3.64
CA TRP A 303 11.60 5.78 -4.84
C TRP A 303 10.18 5.25 -5.14
N LEU A 304 9.83 4.04 -4.67
CA LEU A 304 8.47 3.50 -4.77
C LEU A 304 7.60 3.97 -3.62
N THR A 305 8.15 4.02 -2.42
CA THR A 305 7.39 4.27 -1.19
C THR A 305 7.19 5.77 -0.94
N ASN A 306 8.18 6.62 -1.23
CA ASN A 306 8.19 8.05 -0.89
C ASN A 306 7.14 8.93 -1.59
N LYS A 307 6.36 8.35 -2.51
CA LYS A 307 5.30 9.01 -3.29
C LYS A 307 3.92 8.39 -3.14
N VAL A 308 3.80 7.40 -2.26
CA VAL A 308 2.55 6.68 -2.02
C VAL A 308 2.08 6.96 -0.60
N ASP A 309 0.81 7.30 -0.41
CA ASP A 309 0.22 7.43 0.92
C ASP A 309 0.25 6.09 1.66
N ARG A 310 0.81 6.09 2.87
CA ARG A 310 0.95 4.94 3.77
C ARG A 310 0.26 5.15 5.11
N SER A 311 -0.70 6.08 5.15
CA SER A 311 -1.32 6.59 6.38
C SER A 311 -2.84 6.78 6.27
N VAL A 312 -3.37 7.03 5.06
CA VAL A 312 -4.80 7.24 4.80
C VAL A 312 -5.66 6.09 5.31
N THR A 313 -6.83 6.41 5.87
CA THR A 313 -7.73 5.60 6.71
C THR A 313 -7.43 5.64 8.20
N GLY A 314 -6.20 6.00 8.61
CA GLY A 314 -5.76 5.96 10.02
C GLY A 314 -5.77 4.56 10.64
N ARG A 315 -5.83 3.50 9.82
CA ARG A 315 -5.84 2.09 10.26
C ARG A 315 -4.58 1.33 9.88
N LEU A 316 -3.53 2.01 9.46
CA LEU A 316 -2.26 1.37 9.14
C LEU A 316 -1.51 1.09 10.42
N ALA A 317 -1.36 -0.20 10.76
CA ALA A 317 -0.53 -0.62 11.88
C ALA A 317 0.92 -0.76 11.44
N LYS A 318 1.17 -1.28 10.23
CA LYS A 318 2.52 -1.48 9.69
C LYS A 318 2.59 -1.27 8.18
N GLN A 319 3.70 -0.67 7.74
CA GLN A 319 4.00 -0.29 6.36
C GLN A 319 5.50 -0.45 6.12
N GLN A 320 5.98 -0.26 4.90
CA GLN A 320 7.33 -0.60 4.45
C GLN A 320 8.46 0.03 5.29
N CYS A 321 8.36 1.30 5.68
CA CYS A 321 9.41 2.02 6.40
C CYS A 321 9.55 1.58 7.87
N ALA A 322 10.78 1.38 8.35
CA ALA A 322 11.08 0.98 9.72
C ALA A 322 12.16 1.86 10.36
N GLY A 323 12.17 1.92 11.70
CA GLY A 323 13.21 2.58 12.50
C GLY A 323 13.28 4.11 12.38
N PRO A 324 14.24 4.76 13.06
CA PRO A 324 14.28 6.22 13.14
C PRO A 324 14.63 6.90 11.81
N LEU A 325 15.31 6.22 10.89
CA LEU A 325 15.59 6.73 9.54
C LEU A 325 14.47 6.47 8.52
N GLN A 326 13.42 5.73 8.92
CA GLN A 326 12.26 5.41 8.07
C GLN A 326 12.63 4.77 6.72
N LEU A 327 13.55 3.81 6.73
CA LEU A 327 13.96 3.07 5.54
C LEU A 327 13.00 1.92 5.22
N PRO A 328 12.67 1.64 3.93
CA PRO A 328 11.70 0.62 3.53
C PRO A 328 12.25 -0.80 3.72
N LEU A 329 12.11 -1.34 4.94
CA LEU A 329 12.73 -2.59 5.40
C LEU A 329 11.73 -3.59 6.00
N ASN A 330 10.50 -3.17 6.37
CA ASN A 330 9.55 -4.07 7.02
C ASN A 330 9.14 -5.23 6.10
N ASN A 331 9.08 -6.42 6.69
CA ASN A 331 8.74 -7.69 6.02
C ASN A 331 7.28 -7.77 5.53
N LEU A 332 6.36 -7.05 6.18
CA LEU A 332 4.92 -7.15 5.93
C LEU A 332 4.21 -5.79 6.05
N GLY A 333 3.03 -5.70 5.42
CA GLY A 333 2.05 -4.65 5.68
C GLY A 333 0.96 -5.14 6.63
N ALA A 334 0.44 -4.25 7.50
CA ALA A 334 -0.67 -4.60 8.38
C ALA A 334 -1.67 -3.45 8.58
N ILE A 335 -2.95 -3.80 8.63
CA ILE A 335 -4.05 -2.88 8.93
C ILE A 335 -4.76 -3.30 10.23
N THR A 336 -5.45 -2.36 10.86
CA THR A 336 -6.37 -2.63 11.98
C THR A 336 -7.80 -2.79 11.47
N LEU A 337 -8.58 -3.68 12.11
CA LEU A 337 -9.99 -3.87 11.74
C LEU A 337 -10.85 -2.67 12.17
N ASP A 338 -10.46 -2.01 13.26
CA ASP A 338 -11.11 -0.84 13.83
C ASP A 338 -10.09 0.20 14.28
N TYR A 339 -10.58 1.31 14.87
CA TYR A 339 -9.70 2.34 15.44
C TYR A 339 -9.24 2.04 16.88
N ARG A 340 -9.58 0.89 17.47
CA ARG A 340 -9.08 0.50 18.81
C ARG A 340 -7.66 -0.06 18.73
N GLY A 341 -7.26 -0.57 17.56
CA GLY A 341 -5.90 -1.01 17.29
C GLY A 341 -5.47 -2.19 18.17
N ARG A 342 -6.32 -3.23 18.20
CA ARG A 342 -5.99 -4.54 18.75
C ARG A 342 -5.91 -5.58 17.64
N TYR A 343 -7.03 -5.87 16.99
CA TYR A 343 -7.12 -6.85 15.92
C TYR A 343 -6.83 -6.23 14.55
N GLY A 344 -6.35 -7.04 13.62
CA GLY A 344 -5.93 -6.57 12.30
C GLY A 344 -5.85 -7.66 11.25
N MET A 345 -5.30 -7.28 10.09
CA MET A 345 -4.92 -8.21 9.03
C MET A 345 -3.51 -7.85 8.56
N ALA A 346 -2.66 -8.88 8.41
CA ALA A 346 -1.32 -8.76 7.85
C ALA A 346 -1.30 -9.25 6.40
N THR A 347 -0.39 -8.73 5.58
CA THR A 347 -0.13 -9.20 4.23
C THR A 347 1.35 -9.13 3.88
N SER A 348 1.80 -10.09 3.08
CA SER A 348 3.16 -10.20 2.56
C SER A 348 3.16 -10.79 1.14
N ILE A 349 4.31 -10.76 0.48
CA ILE A 349 4.50 -11.25 -0.89
C ILE A 349 5.76 -12.12 -0.95
N GLY A 350 5.76 -13.13 -1.83
CA GLY A 350 6.95 -13.93 -2.18
C GLY A 350 6.94 -14.37 -3.64
N HIS A 351 8.13 -14.44 -4.24
CA HIS A 351 8.37 -14.93 -5.60
C HIS A 351 9.83 -15.38 -5.81
N ALA A 352 10.03 -16.50 -6.50
CA ALA A 352 11.37 -17.00 -6.83
C ALA A 352 11.52 -17.41 -8.31
N PRO A 353 11.32 -16.49 -9.28
CA PRO A 353 11.28 -16.85 -10.70
C PRO A 353 12.62 -17.31 -11.27
N ALA A 354 13.75 -16.77 -10.81
CA ALA A 354 15.07 -17.22 -11.24
C ALA A 354 15.35 -18.66 -10.80
N ALA A 355 14.96 -19.04 -9.58
CA ALA A 355 14.97 -20.44 -9.15
C ALA A 355 13.97 -21.29 -9.96
N GLY A 356 12.78 -20.73 -10.24
CA GLY A 356 11.75 -21.35 -11.08
C GLY A 356 12.20 -21.70 -12.50
N LEU A 357 13.13 -20.93 -13.10
CA LEU A 357 13.74 -21.28 -14.39
C LEU A 357 14.49 -22.61 -14.32
N VAL A 358 15.29 -22.79 -13.26
CA VAL A 358 16.08 -24.01 -13.04
C VAL A 358 15.16 -25.18 -12.66
N ASP A 359 14.32 -24.99 -11.63
CA ASP A 359 13.34 -25.98 -11.18
C ASP A 359 11.99 -25.31 -10.90
N PRO A 360 10.95 -25.57 -11.72
CA PRO A 360 9.63 -24.95 -11.56
C PRO A 360 8.93 -25.35 -10.25
N ALA A 361 9.21 -26.54 -9.70
CA ALA A 361 8.64 -26.98 -8.43
C ALA A 361 9.29 -26.23 -7.26
N ALA A 362 10.62 -26.12 -7.26
CA ALA A 362 11.34 -25.36 -6.25
C ALA A 362 10.94 -23.87 -6.28
N GLY A 363 10.82 -23.27 -7.47
CA GLY A 363 10.36 -21.89 -7.62
C GLY A 363 9.01 -21.62 -6.95
N SER A 364 8.05 -22.54 -7.09
CA SER A 364 6.75 -22.42 -6.40
C SER A 364 6.85 -22.59 -4.88
N ILE A 365 7.64 -23.56 -4.40
CA ILE A 365 7.84 -23.78 -2.96
C ILE A 365 8.52 -22.57 -2.31
N LEU A 366 9.57 -22.05 -2.93
CA LEU A 366 10.30 -20.87 -2.46
C LEU A 366 9.40 -19.62 -2.46
N SER A 367 8.56 -19.43 -3.48
CA SER A 367 7.61 -18.30 -3.52
C SER A 367 6.61 -18.34 -2.36
N ILE A 368 6.14 -19.53 -1.99
CA ILE A 368 5.27 -19.71 -0.82
C ILE A 368 6.08 -19.50 0.47
N ALA A 369 7.28 -20.08 0.56
CA ALA A 369 8.14 -19.98 1.73
C ALA A 369 8.50 -18.52 2.05
N GLU A 370 8.88 -17.73 1.05
CA GLU A 370 9.20 -16.30 1.21
C GLU A 370 7.97 -15.49 1.66
N ALA A 371 6.79 -15.75 1.09
CA ALA A 371 5.57 -15.09 1.56
C ALA A 371 5.29 -15.40 3.04
N LEU A 372 5.56 -16.64 3.47
CA LEU A 372 5.39 -17.08 4.85
C LEU A 372 6.47 -16.52 5.80
N THR A 373 7.75 -16.51 5.40
CA THR A 373 8.82 -15.90 6.21
C THR A 373 8.67 -14.39 6.33
N ASN A 374 8.01 -13.74 5.38
CA ASN A 374 7.63 -12.34 5.49
C ASN A 374 6.43 -12.08 6.41
N ILE A 375 5.39 -12.94 6.44
CA ILE A 375 4.18 -12.69 7.28
C ILE A 375 4.36 -13.12 8.74
N ILE A 376 5.34 -13.99 9.03
CA ILE A 376 5.58 -14.58 10.36
C ILE A 376 5.80 -13.55 11.48
N TRP A 377 6.13 -12.31 11.16
CA TRP A 377 6.41 -11.27 12.15
C TRP A 377 5.16 -10.63 12.78
N ALA A 378 3.99 -10.92 12.23
CA ALA A 378 2.71 -10.53 12.83
C ALA A 378 2.17 -11.67 13.72
N PRO A 379 1.63 -11.38 14.91
CA PRO A 379 1.01 -12.39 15.76
C PRO A 379 -0.34 -12.82 15.18
N LEU A 380 -0.35 -13.95 14.49
CA LEU A 380 -1.54 -14.48 13.82
C LEU A 380 -2.43 -15.23 14.81
N THR A 381 -3.75 -15.08 14.69
CA THR A 381 -4.73 -15.61 15.64
C THR A 381 -4.61 -17.12 15.88
N ASP A 382 -4.45 -17.89 14.80
CA ASP A 382 -4.32 -19.35 14.79
C ASP A 382 -2.98 -19.78 14.15
N LYS A 383 -1.94 -18.94 14.33
CA LYS A 383 -0.59 -19.16 13.79
C LYS A 383 -0.63 -19.40 12.27
N LEU A 384 0.05 -20.44 11.75
CA LEU A 384 0.08 -20.73 10.31
C LEU A 384 -1.32 -20.94 9.72
N LYS A 385 -2.27 -21.49 10.49
CA LYS A 385 -3.63 -21.78 9.99
C LYS A 385 -4.47 -20.54 9.72
N SER A 386 -4.07 -19.37 10.22
CA SER A 386 -4.71 -18.11 9.86
C SER A 386 -4.37 -17.64 8.45
N VAL A 387 -3.35 -18.23 7.80
CA VAL A 387 -2.86 -17.77 6.51
C VAL A 387 -3.70 -18.32 5.36
N SER A 388 -4.15 -17.42 4.50
CA SER A 388 -4.70 -17.72 3.17
C SER A 388 -3.84 -17.09 2.08
N LEU A 389 -3.68 -17.81 0.97
CA LEU A 389 -2.81 -17.40 -0.12
C LEU A 389 -3.60 -17.00 -1.38
N SER A 390 -3.10 -15.99 -2.09
CA SER A 390 -3.43 -15.78 -3.51
C SER A 390 -2.25 -16.22 -4.36
N ALA A 391 -2.50 -17.04 -5.39
CA ALA A 391 -1.46 -17.46 -6.34
C ALA A 391 -1.71 -16.86 -7.73
N ASN A 392 -0.78 -16.02 -8.19
CA ASN A 392 -0.86 -15.35 -9.49
C ASN A 392 0.20 -15.93 -10.44
N TRP A 393 -0.23 -16.57 -11.52
CA TRP A 393 0.60 -17.37 -12.42
C TRP A 393 0.87 -16.64 -13.74
N MET A 394 2.08 -16.10 -13.90
CA MET A 394 2.54 -15.47 -15.13
C MET A 394 3.44 -16.46 -15.86
N TRP A 395 2.96 -17.03 -16.97
CA TRP A 395 3.65 -18.13 -17.64
C TRP A 395 3.69 -17.94 -19.17
N PRO A 396 4.79 -18.31 -19.85
CA PRO A 396 4.87 -18.28 -21.30
C PRO A 396 4.36 -19.57 -21.94
N CYS A 397 3.09 -19.92 -21.71
CA CYS A 397 2.49 -21.14 -22.26
C CYS A 397 2.54 -21.18 -23.80
N LYS A 398 2.34 -22.36 -24.38
CA LYS A 398 2.49 -22.65 -25.83
C LYS A 398 3.91 -22.57 -26.38
N ASN A 399 4.92 -22.34 -25.52
CA ASN A 399 6.32 -22.57 -25.85
C ASN A 399 6.71 -24.00 -25.45
N PRO A 400 7.57 -24.70 -26.21
CA PRO A 400 7.91 -26.09 -25.94
C PRO A 400 8.40 -26.33 -24.50
N GLY A 401 7.71 -27.20 -23.77
CA GLY A 401 8.01 -27.58 -22.39
C GLY A 401 7.47 -26.65 -21.30
N GLU A 402 6.93 -25.48 -21.63
CA GLU A 402 6.47 -24.51 -20.62
C GLU A 402 5.12 -24.92 -20.01
N ASP A 403 4.22 -25.58 -20.74
CA ASP A 403 2.95 -26.05 -20.19
C ASP A 403 3.20 -27.19 -19.17
N ALA A 404 4.16 -28.07 -19.48
CA ALA A 404 4.61 -29.12 -18.55
C ALA A 404 5.29 -28.54 -17.29
N ARG A 405 6.03 -27.43 -17.43
CA ARG A 405 6.66 -26.72 -16.32
C ARG A 405 5.62 -26.03 -15.43
N LEU A 406 4.62 -25.36 -16.02
CA LEU A 406 3.50 -24.77 -15.26
C LEU A 406 2.76 -25.83 -14.44
N TYR A 407 2.42 -26.96 -15.06
CA TYR A 407 1.75 -28.05 -14.35
C TYR A 407 2.57 -28.56 -13.15
N SER A 408 3.89 -28.70 -13.34
CA SER A 408 4.80 -29.13 -12.28
C SER A 408 4.86 -28.12 -11.13
N ALA A 409 4.90 -26.83 -11.45
CA ALA A 409 4.89 -25.73 -10.50
C ALA A 409 3.59 -25.70 -9.68
N VAL A 410 2.42 -25.74 -10.34
CA VAL A 410 1.10 -25.78 -9.69
C VAL A 410 0.95 -27.02 -8.80
N ARG A 411 1.40 -28.19 -9.27
CA ARG A 411 1.36 -29.42 -8.48
C ARG A 411 2.23 -29.33 -7.23
N ALA A 412 3.42 -28.73 -7.34
CA ALA A 412 4.32 -28.54 -6.21
C ALA A 412 3.73 -27.55 -5.18
N ALA A 413 3.21 -26.41 -5.64
CA ALA A 413 2.51 -25.46 -4.80
C ALA A 413 1.35 -26.11 -4.04
N SER A 414 0.48 -26.84 -4.76
CA SER A 414 -0.66 -27.54 -4.16
C SER A 414 -0.23 -28.59 -3.13
N LYS A 415 0.79 -29.41 -3.43
CA LYS A 415 1.29 -30.40 -2.48
C LYS A 415 1.85 -29.74 -1.22
N PHE A 416 2.66 -28.69 -1.39
CA PHE A 416 3.29 -27.98 -0.29
C PHE A 416 2.26 -27.31 0.62
N THR A 417 1.25 -26.62 0.07
CA THR A 417 0.19 -25.99 0.89
C THR A 417 -0.71 -26.99 1.60
N ILE A 418 -1.00 -28.15 0.98
CA ILE A 418 -1.72 -29.24 1.63
C ILE A 418 -0.93 -29.77 2.84
N GLU A 419 0.39 -29.98 2.67
CA GLU A 419 1.25 -30.45 3.75
C GLU A 419 1.43 -29.42 4.88
N LEU A 420 1.42 -28.12 4.55
CA LEU A 420 1.39 -27.02 5.52
C LEU A 420 0.03 -26.83 6.21
N GLY A 421 -1.05 -27.37 5.63
CA GLY A 421 -2.41 -27.23 6.15
C GLY A 421 -3.06 -25.86 5.92
N ILE A 422 -2.68 -25.17 4.85
CA ILE A 422 -3.20 -23.84 4.44
C ILE A 422 -3.82 -23.88 3.05
N ASN A 423 -4.58 -22.85 2.67
CA ASN A 423 -5.33 -22.81 1.41
C ASN A 423 -4.84 -21.75 0.42
N ILE A 424 -5.15 -21.98 -0.87
CA ILE A 424 -5.03 -20.99 -1.95
C ILE A 424 -6.47 -20.74 -2.47
N PRO A 425 -7.30 -19.93 -1.77
CA PRO A 425 -8.71 -19.74 -2.12
C PRO A 425 -8.95 -18.88 -3.37
N THR A 426 -7.93 -18.16 -3.83
CA THR A 426 -8.04 -17.24 -4.97
C THR A 426 -6.73 -17.15 -5.74
N GLY A 427 -6.79 -16.67 -6.97
CA GLY A 427 -5.64 -16.54 -7.85
C GLY A 427 -6.05 -16.02 -9.22
N LYS A 428 -5.05 -15.79 -10.06
CA LYS A 428 -5.22 -15.39 -11.45
C LYS A 428 -4.09 -15.96 -12.30
N ASP A 429 -4.27 -16.01 -13.61
CA ASP A 429 -3.25 -16.42 -14.55
C ASP A 429 -3.09 -15.42 -15.70
N SER A 430 -1.87 -15.37 -16.24
CA SER A 430 -1.48 -14.65 -17.44
C SER A 430 -0.52 -15.54 -18.24
N LEU A 431 -1.07 -16.24 -19.24
CA LEU A 431 -0.42 -17.38 -19.88
C LEU A 431 0.27 -17.05 -21.22
N SER A 432 0.42 -15.77 -21.55
CA SER A 432 1.00 -15.29 -22.81
C SER A 432 2.25 -14.42 -22.57
N MET A 433 3.09 -14.80 -21.59
CA MET A 433 4.26 -14.02 -21.14
C MET A 433 5.47 -14.13 -22.10
N THR A 434 5.23 -13.92 -23.38
CA THR A 434 6.22 -13.97 -24.47
C THR A 434 6.19 -12.66 -25.24
N GLN A 435 7.37 -12.11 -25.57
CA GLN A 435 7.51 -10.97 -26.47
C GLN A 435 8.20 -11.41 -27.77
N LYS A 436 7.54 -11.16 -28.89
CA LYS A 436 8.09 -11.41 -30.23
C LYS A 436 8.64 -10.12 -30.82
N TYR A 437 9.86 -10.19 -31.34
CA TYR A 437 10.50 -9.18 -32.16
C TYR A 437 10.62 -9.70 -33.59
N SER A 438 11.01 -8.85 -34.55
CA SER A 438 11.16 -9.25 -35.95
C SER A 438 12.20 -10.36 -36.18
N ASP A 439 13.21 -10.45 -35.32
CA ASP A 439 14.39 -11.32 -35.47
C ASP A 439 14.61 -12.27 -34.28
N GLN A 440 13.84 -12.12 -33.19
CA GLN A 440 14.06 -12.86 -31.95
C GLN A 440 12.79 -13.00 -31.10
N VAL A 441 12.82 -13.93 -30.15
CA VAL A 441 11.76 -14.12 -29.15
C VAL A 441 12.38 -14.02 -27.76
N VAL A 442 11.73 -13.28 -26.87
CA VAL A 442 12.07 -13.21 -25.45
C VAL A 442 10.94 -13.83 -24.64
N ILE A 443 11.31 -14.76 -23.75
CA ILE A 443 10.37 -15.54 -22.95
C ILE A 443 10.52 -15.09 -21.50
N SER A 444 9.40 -14.75 -20.83
CA SER A 444 9.49 -14.45 -19.40
C SER A 444 9.76 -15.72 -18.60
N PRO A 445 10.53 -15.64 -17.50
CA PRO A 445 10.55 -16.72 -16.52
C PRO A 445 9.14 -17.10 -16.08
N GLY A 446 8.84 -18.40 -16.04
CA GLY A 446 7.61 -18.88 -15.41
C GLY A 446 7.57 -18.43 -13.96
N THR A 447 6.59 -17.58 -13.62
CA THR A 447 6.57 -16.83 -12.37
C THR A 447 5.24 -17.09 -11.66
N VAL A 448 5.31 -17.56 -10.41
CA VAL A 448 4.19 -17.46 -9.48
C VAL A 448 4.50 -16.38 -8.47
N ILE A 449 3.56 -15.47 -8.24
CA ILE A 449 3.63 -14.51 -7.13
C ILE A 449 2.59 -14.93 -6.11
N ILE A 450 3.06 -15.17 -4.88
CA ILE A 450 2.23 -15.54 -3.75
C ILE A 450 1.99 -14.30 -2.90
N SER A 451 0.74 -13.94 -2.69
CA SER A 451 0.35 -12.98 -1.66
C SER A 451 -0.25 -13.73 -0.49
N ALA A 452 0.34 -13.60 0.70
CA ALA A 452 -0.23 -14.16 1.92
C ALA A 452 -1.05 -13.09 2.66
N ALA A 453 -2.13 -13.51 3.30
CA ALA A 453 -2.92 -12.68 4.20
C ALA A 453 -3.34 -13.50 5.43
N GLY A 454 -3.36 -12.87 6.61
CA GLY A 454 -3.76 -13.54 7.86
C GLY A 454 -4.32 -12.58 8.91
N GLU A 455 -5.26 -13.06 9.71
CA GLU A 455 -5.82 -12.34 10.85
C GLU A 455 -4.77 -12.16 11.95
N VAL A 456 -4.65 -10.93 12.47
CA VAL A 456 -3.69 -10.55 13.51
C VAL A 456 -4.42 -10.40 14.84
N SER A 457 -3.98 -11.13 15.87
CA SER A 457 -4.57 -11.14 17.21
C SER A 457 -4.23 -9.87 18.01
N ASN A 458 -3.04 -9.32 17.79
CA ASN A 458 -2.57 -8.10 18.43
C ASN A 458 -1.54 -7.33 17.58
N ILE A 459 -1.98 -6.31 16.85
CA ILE A 459 -1.13 -5.46 16.00
C ILE A 459 0.03 -4.79 16.73
N ARG A 460 -0.03 -4.64 18.06
CA ARG A 460 1.01 -3.97 18.85
C ARG A 460 2.22 -4.84 19.13
N LYS A 461 2.14 -6.15 18.85
CA LYS A 461 3.23 -7.11 19.01
C LYS A 461 3.91 -7.48 17.68
N ILE A 462 3.55 -6.81 16.58
CA ILE A 462 4.24 -6.99 15.30
C ILE A 462 5.73 -6.66 15.50
N VAL A 463 6.60 -7.58 15.08
CA VAL A 463 8.06 -7.44 15.19
C VAL A 463 8.59 -6.71 13.96
N GLU A 464 9.51 -5.77 14.19
CA GLU A 464 10.20 -5.01 13.13
C GLU A 464 11.63 -5.57 12.93
N PRO A 465 12.25 -5.38 11.76
CA PRO A 465 13.59 -5.91 11.47
C PRO A 465 14.72 -5.11 12.12
N VAL A 466 14.42 -3.94 12.70
CA VAL A 466 15.45 -3.01 13.18
C VAL A 466 16.08 -3.54 14.47
N MET A 467 17.37 -3.84 14.41
CA MET A 467 18.15 -4.38 15.52
C MET A 467 18.17 -3.40 16.71
N VAL A 468 17.98 -3.92 17.91
CA VAL A 468 18.16 -3.18 19.16
C VAL A 468 19.65 -3.14 19.49
N SER A 469 20.25 -1.94 19.61
CA SER A 469 21.66 -1.75 19.99
C SER A 469 21.92 -2.06 21.47
N ASP A 470 21.77 -3.33 21.88
CA ASP A 470 22.03 -3.83 23.23
C ASP A 470 22.99 -5.04 23.19
N PRO A 471 24.25 -4.90 23.65
CA PRO A 471 25.26 -5.97 23.58
C PRO A 471 24.93 -7.17 24.47
N TYR A 472 23.93 -7.09 25.35
CA TYR A 472 23.47 -8.20 26.18
C TYR A 472 22.36 -9.04 25.51
N THR A 473 22.01 -8.72 24.27
CA THR A 473 21.06 -9.50 23.47
C THR A 473 21.80 -10.40 22.49
N SER A 474 21.15 -11.46 22.02
CA SER A 474 21.75 -12.43 21.09
C SER A 474 20.97 -12.49 19.79
N LEU A 475 21.68 -12.74 18.70
CA LEU A 475 21.15 -13.08 17.40
C LEU A 475 21.10 -14.61 17.28
N ILE A 476 19.99 -15.12 16.75
CA ILE A 476 19.77 -16.54 16.47
C ILE A 476 19.37 -16.69 15.00
N TYR A 477 20.08 -17.53 14.26
CA TYR A 477 19.67 -17.99 12.95
C TYR A 477 18.84 -19.28 13.07
N ILE A 478 17.68 -19.33 12.42
CA ILE A 478 16.83 -20.51 12.33
C ILE A 478 16.65 -20.86 10.86
N ASP A 479 17.16 -22.03 10.48
CA ASP A 479 16.94 -22.60 9.15
C ASP A 479 15.50 -23.11 9.05
N MET A 480 14.79 -22.71 8.00
CA MET A 480 13.44 -23.20 7.67
C MET A 480 13.43 -24.09 6.41
N SER A 481 14.57 -24.22 5.72
CA SER A 481 14.70 -24.97 4.47
C SER A 481 15.04 -26.45 4.70
N ARG A 482 15.86 -26.75 5.72
CA ARG A 482 16.55 -28.03 5.92
C ARG A 482 17.31 -28.50 4.67
N ASP A 483 17.74 -27.57 3.84
CA ASP A 483 18.53 -27.83 2.63
C ASP A 483 19.94 -27.25 2.80
N ILE A 484 20.88 -27.74 2.00
CA ILE A 484 22.23 -27.19 1.96
C ILE A 484 22.22 -25.80 1.31
N PHE A 485 23.24 -24.98 1.57
CA PHE A 485 23.37 -23.61 1.04
C PHE A 485 23.58 -23.58 -0.47
N ARG A 486 22.51 -23.66 -1.25
CA ARG A 486 22.53 -23.66 -2.72
C ARG A 486 22.38 -22.25 -3.24
N THR A 487 23.15 -21.90 -4.27
CA THR A 487 23.15 -20.54 -4.83
C THR A 487 22.40 -20.42 -6.16
N GLY A 488 21.89 -21.54 -6.72
CA GLY A 488 21.12 -21.51 -7.96
C GLY A 488 19.92 -20.56 -7.86
N GLY A 489 19.69 -19.78 -8.92
CA GLY A 489 18.58 -18.83 -8.99
C GLY A 489 18.66 -17.65 -8.00
N SER A 490 19.80 -17.44 -7.34
CA SER A 490 20.01 -16.32 -6.41
C SER A 490 20.37 -15.00 -7.12
N ALA A 491 20.17 -13.89 -6.41
CA ALA A 491 20.71 -12.57 -6.76
C ALA A 491 22.23 -12.60 -6.97
N PHE A 492 22.96 -13.43 -6.22
CA PHE A 492 24.39 -13.64 -6.41
C PHE A 492 24.71 -14.28 -7.76
N ASN A 493 23.97 -15.29 -8.18
CA ASN A 493 24.18 -15.87 -9.51
C ASN A 493 23.80 -14.88 -10.62
N GLN A 494 22.77 -14.05 -10.40
CA GLN A 494 22.36 -13.01 -11.35
C GLN A 494 23.48 -11.97 -11.60
N ILE A 495 24.17 -11.47 -10.57
CA ILE A 495 25.27 -10.50 -10.79
C ILE A 495 26.46 -11.11 -11.57
N LEU A 496 26.56 -12.44 -11.61
CA LEU A 496 27.56 -13.21 -12.36
C LEU A 496 27.05 -13.65 -13.73
N ASN A 497 25.82 -13.29 -14.11
CA ASN A 497 25.14 -13.70 -15.34
C ASN A 497 25.06 -15.23 -15.47
N LYS A 498 24.72 -15.88 -14.37
CA LYS A 498 24.52 -17.32 -14.28
C LYS A 498 23.20 -17.60 -13.59
N LEU A 499 22.64 -18.78 -13.88
CA LEU A 499 21.54 -19.33 -13.09
C LEU A 499 22.05 -20.35 -12.08
N GLY A 500 23.00 -21.20 -12.46
CA GLY A 500 23.38 -22.39 -11.69
C GLY A 500 22.36 -23.51 -11.81
N ASP A 501 22.79 -24.75 -11.51
CA ASP A 501 21.97 -25.96 -11.72
C ASP A 501 21.34 -26.49 -10.41
N GLU A 502 21.74 -25.95 -9.25
CA GLU A 502 21.28 -26.37 -7.94
C GLU A 502 20.57 -25.23 -7.21
N VAL A 503 19.25 -25.28 -7.13
CA VAL A 503 18.42 -24.31 -6.38
C VAL A 503 18.04 -24.85 -5.00
N PRO A 504 17.90 -23.98 -3.98
CA PRO A 504 17.35 -24.39 -2.69
C PRO A 504 15.85 -24.72 -2.78
N SER A 505 15.33 -25.40 -1.76
CA SER A 505 13.90 -25.62 -1.56
C SER A 505 13.59 -25.83 -0.08
N VAL A 506 12.32 -26.04 0.27
CA VAL A 506 11.92 -26.53 1.60
C VAL A 506 11.79 -28.05 1.53
N THR A 507 12.69 -28.77 2.19
CA THR A 507 12.75 -30.24 2.13
C THR A 507 11.82 -30.93 3.13
N ASP A 508 11.39 -30.21 4.17
CA ASP A 508 10.52 -30.71 5.24
C ASP A 508 9.42 -29.68 5.58
N PRO A 509 8.24 -29.78 4.94
CA PRO A 509 7.14 -28.85 5.16
C PRO A 509 6.56 -28.92 6.58
N SER A 510 6.60 -30.09 7.23
CA SER A 510 6.13 -30.23 8.61
C SER A 510 7.04 -29.49 9.59
N TYR A 511 8.36 -29.60 9.39
CA TYR A 511 9.33 -28.80 10.14
C TYR A 511 9.14 -27.29 9.88
N PHE A 512 8.94 -26.87 8.63
CA PHE A 512 8.67 -25.46 8.31
C PHE A 512 7.46 -24.92 9.11
N ALA A 513 6.37 -25.69 9.14
CA ALA A 513 5.18 -25.34 9.90
C ALA A 513 5.42 -25.30 11.42
N GLU A 514 6.23 -26.21 11.95
CA GLU A 514 6.62 -26.24 13.37
C GLU A 514 7.45 -25.01 13.76
N VAL A 515 8.44 -24.64 12.93
CA VAL A 515 9.21 -23.40 13.12
C VAL A 515 8.28 -22.19 13.09
N PHE A 516 7.40 -22.11 12.09
CA PHE A 516 6.46 -21.00 11.97
C PHE A 516 5.62 -20.84 13.25
N ASN A 517 5.02 -21.94 13.73
CA ASN A 517 4.15 -21.93 14.90
C ASN A 517 4.91 -21.63 16.19
N THR A 518 6.15 -22.09 16.33
CA THR A 518 6.98 -21.81 17.51
C THR A 518 7.39 -20.35 17.56
N VAL A 519 7.80 -19.76 16.43
CA VAL A 519 8.11 -18.32 16.34
C VAL A 519 6.88 -17.47 16.66
N GLN A 520 5.70 -17.86 16.19
CA GLN A 520 4.43 -17.20 16.55
C GLN A 520 4.19 -17.19 18.07
N ASP A 521 4.46 -18.30 18.77
CA ASP A 521 4.36 -18.35 20.23
C ASP A 521 5.37 -17.41 20.92
N LEU A 522 6.59 -17.31 20.40
CA LEU A 522 7.62 -16.40 20.92
C LEU A 522 7.24 -14.93 20.73
N ILE A 523 6.65 -14.58 19.58
CA ILE A 523 6.12 -13.24 19.30
C ILE A 523 4.99 -12.91 20.26
N GLU A 524 4.03 -13.82 20.43
CA GLU A 524 2.89 -13.60 21.33
C GLU A 524 3.34 -13.43 22.79
N ARG A 525 4.44 -14.09 23.20
CA ARG A 525 5.05 -13.93 24.52
C ARG A 525 5.96 -12.70 24.63
N GLY A 526 6.18 -11.94 23.55
CA GLY A 526 7.04 -10.75 23.53
C GLY A 526 8.53 -11.07 23.72
N LYS A 527 8.97 -12.25 23.26
CA LYS A 527 10.35 -12.75 23.44
C LYS A 527 11.31 -12.34 22.33
N ILE A 528 10.78 -11.95 21.17
CA ILE A 528 11.56 -11.48 20.02
C ILE A 528 11.61 -9.95 20.04
N LEU A 529 12.81 -9.38 20.02
CA LEU A 529 13.05 -7.95 20.04
C LEU A 529 13.02 -7.33 18.63
N SER A 530 13.64 -8.02 17.68
CA SER A 530 13.67 -7.70 16.26
C SER A 530 13.86 -8.99 15.46
N GLY A 531 13.54 -8.95 14.16
CA GLY A 531 13.83 -10.08 13.28
C GLY A 531 13.48 -9.85 11.82
N HIS A 532 14.18 -10.58 10.96
CA HIS A 532 14.12 -10.43 9.52
C HIS A 532 14.37 -11.78 8.82
N ASP A 533 13.76 -12.00 7.66
CA ASP A 533 13.93 -13.22 6.90
C ASP A 533 15.12 -13.16 5.94
N ILE A 534 15.52 -14.35 5.47
CA ILE A 534 16.55 -14.52 4.45
C ILE A 534 15.87 -14.72 3.10
N SER A 535 15.97 -13.70 2.25
CA SER A 535 15.36 -13.66 0.92
C SER A 535 16.41 -13.22 -0.12
N ALA A 536 16.08 -12.26 -0.99
CA ALA A 536 16.98 -11.78 -2.04
C ALA A 536 18.29 -11.22 -1.46
N GLY A 537 19.42 -11.75 -1.94
CA GLY A 537 20.76 -11.35 -1.48
C GLY A 537 21.27 -12.09 -0.23
N GLY A 538 20.45 -12.94 0.39
CA GLY A 538 20.89 -13.88 1.42
C GLY A 538 21.17 -13.27 2.80
N MET A 539 21.78 -14.08 3.68
CA MET A 539 21.99 -13.76 5.10
C MET A 539 22.73 -12.43 5.33
N ILE A 540 23.69 -12.07 4.48
CA ILE A 540 24.42 -10.82 4.63
C ILE A 540 23.53 -9.59 4.42
N THR A 541 22.63 -9.65 3.44
CA THR A 541 21.64 -8.58 3.22
C THR A 541 20.73 -8.45 4.44
N THR A 542 20.18 -9.56 4.93
CA THR A 542 19.35 -9.58 6.16
C THR A 542 20.06 -8.90 7.33
N LEU A 543 21.31 -9.27 7.64
CA LEU A 543 22.08 -8.68 8.73
C LEU A 543 22.33 -7.17 8.54
N LEU A 544 22.64 -6.75 7.31
CA LEU A 544 22.84 -5.35 6.96
C LEU A 544 21.54 -4.54 7.10
N GLU A 545 20.43 -5.04 6.57
CA GLU A 545 19.12 -4.41 6.60
C GLU A 545 18.59 -4.26 8.04
N MET A 546 18.84 -5.25 8.91
CA MET A 546 18.56 -5.11 10.35
C MET A 546 19.31 -3.93 11.01
N CYS A 547 20.43 -3.49 10.44
CA CYS A 547 21.24 -2.39 10.98
C CYS A 547 21.06 -1.04 10.26
N PHE A 548 20.49 -1.03 9.05
CA PHE A 548 20.49 0.15 8.17
C PHE A 548 19.70 1.33 8.73
N SER A 549 18.59 1.09 9.44
CA SER A 549 17.76 2.19 9.96
C SER A 549 18.30 2.80 11.26
N ASN A 550 19.29 2.19 11.89
CA ASN A 550 19.94 2.76 13.07
C ASN A 550 20.96 3.85 12.65
N THR A 551 21.37 4.70 13.60
CA THR A 551 22.51 5.63 13.47
C THR A 551 23.72 5.26 14.35
N ASP A 552 23.55 4.32 15.31
CA ASP A 552 24.61 3.66 16.09
C ASP A 552 24.54 2.11 16.07
N GLY A 553 25.61 1.45 16.54
CA GLY A 553 25.69 -0.01 16.72
C GLY A 553 26.00 -0.86 15.47
N GLY A 554 26.40 -2.10 15.66
CA GLY A 554 26.67 -3.07 14.60
C GLY A 554 26.43 -4.49 15.11
N ALA A 555 27.00 -5.49 14.44
CA ALA A 555 26.88 -6.88 14.88
C ALA A 555 28.22 -7.64 14.75
N ALA A 556 28.48 -8.54 15.68
CA ALA A 556 29.50 -9.57 15.55
C ALA A 556 28.81 -10.92 15.40
N VAL A 557 29.19 -11.68 14.36
CA VAL A 557 28.58 -12.96 13.99
C VAL A 557 29.67 -14.00 13.73
N ASP A 558 29.47 -15.23 14.22
CA ASP A 558 30.30 -16.40 13.97
C ASP A 558 29.48 -17.51 13.31
N LEU A 559 29.82 -17.80 12.06
CA LEU A 559 29.17 -18.77 11.19
C LEU A 559 29.79 -20.17 11.28
N THR A 560 30.87 -20.34 12.04
CA THR A 560 31.65 -21.58 12.08
C THR A 560 30.80 -22.80 12.45
N ALA A 561 29.82 -22.61 13.33
CA ALA A 561 28.92 -23.67 13.78
C ALA A 561 28.00 -24.22 12.65
N LEU A 562 27.83 -23.48 11.55
CA LEU A 562 27.02 -23.93 10.40
C LEU A 562 27.70 -25.05 9.60
N GLY A 563 29.00 -25.27 9.78
CA GLY A 563 29.72 -26.39 9.16
C GLY A 563 29.95 -26.27 7.65
N GLU A 564 29.65 -25.12 7.02
CA GLU A 564 29.95 -24.84 5.62
C GLU A 564 31.21 -23.94 5.51
N PRO A 565 32.34 -24.46 5.00
CA PRO A 565 33.56 -23.68 4.87
C PRO A 565 33.47 -22.56 3.80
N ASP A 566 32.55 -22.68 2.84
CA ASP A 566 32.36 -21.64 1.83
C ASP A 566 31.50 -20.48 2.35
N THR A 567 32.17 -19.41 2.73
CA THR A 567 31.51 -18.21 3.28
C THR A 567 30.61 -17.52 2.26
N VAL A 568 30.89 -17.63 0.96
CA VAL A 568 30.05 -17.06 -0.11
C VAL A 568 28.72 -17.80 -0.15
N ARG A 569 28.73 -19.14 -0.06
CA ARG A 569 27.49 -19.94 -0.04
C ARG A 569 26.62 -19.62 1.16
N ILE A 570 27.19 -19.54 2.36
CA ILE A 570 26.41 -19.19 3.56
C ILE A 570 25.77 -17.80 3.40
N LEU A 571 26.56 -16.80 3.01
CA LEU A 571 26.11 -15.42 3.02
C LEU A 571 25.17 -15.06 1.87
N LEU A 572 25.29 -15.71 0.71
CA LEU A 572 24.59 -15.32 -0.52
C LEU A 572 23.61 -16.36 -1.07
N SER A 573 23.48 -17.53 -0.43
CA SER A 573 22.36 -18.43 -0.70
C SER A 573 21.05 -17.82 -0.21
N GLN A 574 19.95 -18.20 -0.86
CA GLN A 574 18.59 -17.71 -0.58
C GLN A 574 17.71 -18.84 -0.06
N ASN A 575 18.28 -19.69 0.80
CA ASN A 575 17.55 -20.72 1.51
C ASN A 575 16.54 -20.06 2.46
N PRO A 576 15.28 -20.51 2.52
CA PRO A 576 14.31 -20.01 3.50
C PRO A 576 14.84 -20.14 4.93
N GLY A 577 14.85 -19.02 5.65
CA GLY A 577 15.31 -18.95 7.03
C GLY A 577 15.05 -17.57 7.63
N ILE A 578 15.25 -17.45 8.93
CA ILE A 578 15.04 -16.19 9.67
C ILE A 578 16.18 -15.92 10.64
N ILE A 579 16.41 -14.64 10.93
CA ILE A 579 17.31 -14.18 11.98
C ILE A 579 16.46 -13.43 13.01
N ILE A 580 16.52 -13.88 14.27
CA ILE A 580 15.80 -13.27 15.39
C ILE A 580 16.79 -12.69 16.40
N GLN A 581 16.42 -11.57 17.02
CA GLN A 581 17.12 -11.01 18.17
C GLN A 581 16.33 -11.25 19.44
N VAL A 582 16.98 -11.80 20.46
CA VAL A 582 16.34 -12.16 21.74
C VAL A 582 17.15 -11.65 22.92
N LYS A 583 16.46 -11.46 24.06
CA LYS A 583 17.11 -11.04 25.30
C LYS A 583 17.72 -12.20 26.08
N ASP A 584 17.05 -13.35 26.09
CA ASP A 584 17.45 -14.54 26.83
C ASP A 584 17.66 -15.66 25.82
N VAL A 585 18.92 -15.95 25.48
CA VAL A 585 19.25 -16.98 24.49
C VAL A 585 18.98 -18.38 25.02
N ASP A 586 19.18 -18.61 26.33
CA ASP A 586 19.04 -19.93 26.94
C ASP A 586 17.57 -20.36 26.97
N GLU A 587 16.66 -19.47 27.40
CA GLU A 587 15.21 -19.72 27.39
C GLU A 587 14.71 -20.06 25.98
N ILE A 588 15.16 -19.30 24.97
CA ILE A 588 14.70 -19.48 23.59
C ILE A 588 15.29 -20.75 22.99
N SER A 589 16.56 -21.04 23.30
CA SER A 589 17.22 -22.28 22.92
C SER A 589 16.49 -23.51 23.45
N GLU A 590 16.08 -23.50 24.72
CA GLU A 590 15.29 -24.57 25.31
C GLU A 590 13.97 -24.79 24.56
N VAL A 591 13.21 -23.72 24.31
CA VAL A 591 11.94 -23.80 23.55
C VAL A 591 12.15 -24.36 22.14
N LEU A 592 13.19 -23.91 21.43
CA LEU A 592 13.48 -24.40 20.07
C LEU A 592 13.86 -25.89 20.09
N LEU A 593 14.70 -26.33 21.04
CA LEU A 593 15.09 -27.74 21.18
C LEU A 593 13.90 -28.64 21.56
N GLU A 594 13.02 -28.19 22.45
CA GLU A 594 11.81 -28.93 22.83
C GLU A 594 10.89 -29.23 21.63
N HIS A 595 10.86 -28.34 20.64
CA HIS A 595 10.09 -28.51 19.39
C HIS A 595 10.92 -29.14 18.26
N GLY A 596 12.15 -29.59 18.54
CA GLY A 596 13.03 -30.22 17.55
C GLY A 596 13.57 -29.26 16.48
N ILE A 597 13.62 -27.96 16.77
CA ILE A 597 14.03 -26.91 15.84
C ILE A 597 15.54 -26.70 15.92
N SER A 598 16.20 -26.72 14.76
CA SER A 598 17.62 -26.41 14.66
C SER A 598 17.84 -24.91 14.64
N TYR A 599 18.76 -24.43 15.48
CA TYR A 599 19.08 -23.01 15.57
C TYR A 599 20.57 -22.80 15.83
N TYR A 600 21.04 -21.59 15.56
CA TYR A 600 22.42 -21.18 15.80
C TYR A 600 22.43 -19.84 16.51
N ALA A 601 22.77 -19.85 17.80
CA ALA A 601 23.14 -18.64 18.54
C ALA A 601 24.51 -18.18 18.04
N PHE A 602 24.49 -17.28 17.06
CA PHE A 602 25.60 -17.01 16.16
C PHE A 602 26.13 -15.59 16.27
N GLY A 603 25.50 -14.70 17.03
CA GLY A 603 26.01 -13.34 17.13
C GLY A 603 25.36 -12.48 18.20
N HIS A 604 25.83 -11.23 18.31
CA HIS A 604 25.30 -10.22 19.22
C HIS A 604 25.56 -8.81 18.68
N PRO A 605 24.80 -7.79 19.13
CA PRO A 605 25.10 -6.40 18.79
C PRO A 605 26.46 -5.95 19.35
N VAL A 606 27.12 -5.04 18.64
CA VAL A 606 28.36 -4.37 19.06
C VAL A 606 28.23 -2.85 18.92
N THR A 607 29.16 -2.09 19.49
CA THR A 607 29.12 -0.62 19.44
C THR A 607 29.65 -0.06 18.11
N GLU A 608 30.59 -0.77 17.48
CA GLU A 608 31.23 -0.38 16.23
C GLU A 608 30.23 -0.40 15.07
N ARG A 609 30.35 0.57 14.14
CA ARG A 609 29.49 0.66 12.95
C ARG A 609 29.86 -0.30 11.82
N THR A 610 30.01 -1.57 12.19
CA THR A 610 30.42 -2.65 11.29
C THR A 610 29.70 -3.95 11.60
N ILE A 611 29.53 -4.78 10.58
CA ILE A 611 29.18 -6.19 10.76
C ILE A 611 30.46 -7.01 10.61
N LYS A 612 30.91 -7.60 11.72
CA LYS A 612 32.07 -8.50 11.76
C LYS A 612 31.60 -9.94 11.65
N ILE A 613 31.99 -10.63 10.59
CA ILE A 613 31.62 -12.02 10.35
C ILE A 613 32.87 -12.90 10.45
N THR A 614 32.80 -13.96 11.25
CA THR A 614 33.84 -14.98 11.35
C THR A 614 33.30 -16.29 10.79
N ASN A 615 34.09 -16.99 9.98
CA ASN A 615 33.84 -18.37 9.59
C ASN A 615 35.17 -19.12 9.60
N ASN A 616 35.34 -20.02 10.57
CA ASN A 616 36.60 -20.69 10.85
C ASN A 616 37.75 -19.65 11.04
N ASN A 617 38.74 -19.66 10.16
CA ASN A 617 39.89 -18.75 10.23
C ASN A 617 39.71 -17.47 9.38
N VAL A 618 38.57 -17.32 8.71
CA VAL A 618 38.26 -16.15 7.88
C VAL A 618 37.48 -15.16 8.73
N THR A 619 37.93 -13.90 8.75
CA THR A 619 37.20 -12.78 9.36
C THR A 619 36.97 -11.70 8.31
N LEU A 620 35.70 -11.35 8.12
CA LEU A 620 35.24 -10.32 7.20
C LEU A 620 34.66 -9.15 8.00
N ASN A 621 34.81 -7.94 7.47
CA ASN A 621 34.29 -6.74 8.10
C ASN A 621 33.52 -5.89 7.08
N PHE A 622 32.25 -5.64 7.34
CA PHE A 622 31.37 -4.89 6.45
C PHE A 622 30.99 -3.54 7.08
N GLU A 623 31.31 -2.45 6.40
CA GLU A 623 30.99 -1.09 6.86
C GLU A 623 29.52 -0.75 6.59
N ILE A 624 28.72 -0.63 7.65
CA ILE A 624 27.26 -0.51 7.55
C ILE A 624 26.86 0.76 6.79
N ASP A 625 27.42 1.92 7.16
CA ASP A 625 27.03 3.20 6.56
C ASP A 625 27.37 3.28 5.06
N ARG A 626 28.54 2.78 4.67
CA ARG A 626 28.98 2.74 3.26
C ARG A 626 28.08 1.83 2.43
N LEU A 627 27.76 0.64 2.95
CA LEU A 627 26.91 -0.33 2.25
C LEU A 627 25.45 0.11 2.22
N ARG A 628 24.97 0.82 3.25
CA ARG A 628 23.64 1.47 3.23
C ARG A 628 23.55 2.54 2.15
N ASP A 629 24.55 3.40 2.02
CA ASP A 629 24.61 4.39 0.94
C ASP A 629 24.62 3.71 -0.43
N LEU A 630 25.37 2.61 -0.59
CA LEU A 630 25.40 1.83 -1.82
C LEU A 630 24.05 1.19 -2.15
N TRP A 631 23.39 0.59 -1.14
CA TRP A 631 22.03 0.03 -1.24
C TRP A 631 20.99 1.10 -1.59
N PHE A 632 21.11 2.32 -1.04
CA PHE A 632 20.23 3.44 -1.36
C PHE A 632 20.48 4.00 -2.77
N HIS A 633 21.69 3.85 -3.31
CA HIS A 633 22.10 4.48 -4.57
C HIS A 633 21.15 4.16 -5.75
N THR A 634 20.67 2.92 -5.86
CA THR A 634 19.69 2.53 -6.90
C THR A 634 18.41 3.36 -6.82
N SER A 635 17.87 3.54 -5.62
CA SER A 635 16.69 4.37 -5.37
C SER A 635 16.91 5.81 -5.80
N TYR A 636 18.08 6.38 -5.49
CA TYR A 636 18.47 7.71 -5.93
C TYR A 636 18.46 7.86 -7.46
N LEU A 637 19.04 6.88 -8.18
CA LEU A 637 19.10 6.92 -9.64
C LEU A 637 17.71 6.86 -10.29
N LEU A 638 16.77 6.12 -9.69
CA LEU A 638 15.39 6.03 -10.16
C LEU A 638 14.57 7.26 -9.77
N ASP A 639 14.76 7.81 -8.56
CA ASP A 639 14.06 9.02 -8.11
C ASP A 639 14.44 10.26 -8.94
N ARG A 640 15.66 10.34 -9.48
CA ARG A 640 16.05 11.39 -10.46
C ARG A 640 15.17 11.43 -11.71
N ARG A 641 14.45 10.34 -12.02
CA ARG A 641 13.50 10.26 -13.14
C ARG A 641 12.06 10.55 -12.73
N GLN A 642 11.79 10.74 -11.44
CA GLN A 642 10.47 10.99 -10.86
C GLN A 642 10.34 12.34 -10.17
N SER A 643 11.45 12.88 -9.68
CA SER A 643 11.57 14.21 -9.09
C SER A 643 12.66 15.01 -9.79
N LEU A 644 12.95 16.22 -9.30
CA LEU A 644 14.05 17.03 -9.81
C LEU A 644 15.41 16.42 -9.45
N PRO A 645 16.39 16.32 -10.38
CA PRO A 645 17.67 15.64 -10.11
C PRO A 645 18.44 16.15 -8.89
N ASP A 646 18.40 17.45 -8.63
CA ASP A 646 19.08 18.06 -7.47
C ASP A 646 18.39 17.68 -6.15
N LEU A 647 17.06 17.58 -6.13
CA LEU A 647 16.31 17.16 -4.95
C LEU A 647 16.43 15.66 -4.69
N ALA A 648 16.41 14.83 -5.73
CA ALA A 648 16.73 13.41 -5.59
C ALA A 648 18.14 13.22 -4.98
N ARG A 649 19.11 14.05 -5.40
CA ARG A 649 20.47 14.06 -4.83
C ARG A 649 20.46 14.53 -3.38
N GLU A 650 19.73 15.59 -3.07
CA GLU A 650 19.60 16.09 -1.71
C GLU A 650 19.03 15.03 -0.76
N ARG A 651 17.96 14.31 -1.17
CA ARG A 651 17.39 13.18 -0.41
C ARG A 651 18.42 12.10 -0.15
N TYR A 652 19.16 11.69 -1.18
CA TYR A 652 20.22 10.69 -1.05
C TYR A 652 21.35 11.12 -0.10
N LEU A 653 21.71 12.40 -0.08
CA LEU A 653 22.75 12.89 0.81
C LEU A 653 22.27 13.06 2.25
N ASN A 654 20.98 13.35 2.45
CA ASN A 654 20.44 13.75 3.74
C ASN A 654 19.58 12.73 4.48
N TYR A 655 19.11 11.64 3.85
CA TYR A 655 18.22 10.66 4.51
C TYR A 655 18.77 10.17 5.87
N LYS A 656 20.09 9.93 5.94
CA LYS A 656 20.83 9.49 7.14
C LYS A 656 20.94 10.55 8.24
N ASN A 657 20.67 11.80 7.91
CA ASN A 657 20.70 12.93 8.83
C ASN A 657 19.29 13.33 9.28
N HIS A 658 18.25 12.56 8.95
CA HIS A 658 16.84 12.86 9.24
C HIS A 658 16.22 11.86 10.22
N ASP A 659 17.04 11.32 11.11
CA ASP A 659 16.61 10.50 12.21
C ASP A 659 15.55 11.20 13.08
N LEU A 660 14.53 10.44 13.43
CA LEU A 660 13.40 10.92 14.21
C LEU A 660 13.76 11.01 15.69
N HIS A 661 13.74 12.24 16.21
CA HIS A 661 13.83 12.52 17.65
C HIS A 661 12.44 12.78 18.24
N TYR A 662 12.27 12.42 19.51
CA TYR A 662 11.02 12.59 20.23
C TYR A 662 11.25 13.29 21.56
N GLU A 663 10.67 14.46 21.72
CA GLU A 663 10.58 15.18 22.98
C GLU A 663 9.12 15.47 23.31
N THR A 664 8.58 14.76 24.30
CA THR A 664 7.16 14.83 24.65
C THR A 664 6.91 15.56 25.98
N GLY A 665 7.95 16.12 26.60
CA GLY A 665 7.88 16.70 27.94
C GLY A 665 7.23 15.75 28.96
N ASN A 666 6.34 16.29 29.79
CA ASN A 666 5.64 15.56 30.86
C ASN A 666 4.36 14.83 30.39
N PHE A 667 4.22 14.53 29.10
CA PHE A 667 3.07 13.81 28.58
C PHE A 667 3.02 12.38 29.14
N GLN A 668 1.88 11.99 29.73
CA GLN A 668 1.72 10.70 30.41
C GLN A 668 1.25 9.55 29.51
N GLY A 669 0.80 9.83 28.27
CA GLY A 669 0.43 8.77 27.32
C GLY A 669 -0.85 8.00 27.63
N THR A 670 -1.67 8.41 28.61
CA THR A 670 -2.88 7.64 29.01
C THR A 670 -4.18 8.39 28.76
N PHE A 671 -5.25 7.65 28.43
CA PHE A 671 -6.60 8.22 28.27
C PHE A 671 -7.07 8.93 29.56
N LYS A 672 -6.78 8.32 30.71
CA LYS A 672 -7.15 8.84 32.03
C LYS A 672 -6.54 10.21 32.30
N SER A 673 -5.26 10.41 31.95
CA SER A 673 -4.58 11.70 32.15
C SER A 673 -5.19 12.85 31.34
N LEU A 674 -5.92 12.53 30.28
CA LEU A 674 -6.58 13.47 29.38
C LEU A 674 -8.09 13.60 29.62
N GLY A 675 -8.65 12.83 30.56
CA GLY A 675 -10.09 12.83 30.84
C GLY A 675 -10.95 12.29 29.70
N ILE A 676 -10.40 11.43 28.84
CA ILE A 676 -11.11 10.82 27.69
C ILE A 676 -11.27 9.31 27.88
N SER A 677 -12.13 8.69 27.08
CA SER A 677 -12.34 7.24 27.11
C SER A 677 -12.74 6.69 25.74
N PRO A 678 -12.08 5.62 25.25
CA PRO A 678 -12.47 4.92 24.03
C PRO A 678 -13.76 4.09 24.20
N ASP A 679 -14.30 3.96 25.42
CA ASP A 679 -15.53 3.22 25.73
C ASP A 679 -16.74 4.15 25.93
N ARG A 680 -16.60 5.44 25.61
CA ARG A 680 -17.67 6.42 25.69
C ARG A 680 -18.90 5.97 24.87
N ARG A 681 -20.10 6.19 25.44
CA ARG A 681 -21.40 5.95 24.77
C ARG A 681 -22.37 7.11 24.87
N LYS A 682 -22.18 8.00 25.85
CA LYS A 682 -23.03 9.18 26.06
C LYS A 682 -22.51 10.37 25.26
N LYS A 683 -23.45 11.17 24.77
CA LYS A 683 -23.19 12.48 24.15
C LYS A 683 -22.72 13.48 25.20
N TRP A 684 -21.84 14.39 24.81
CA TRP A 684 -21.32 15.47 25.67
C TRP A 684 -21.90 16.85 25.33
N GLY A 685 -22.56 16.98 24.17
CA GLY A 685 -23.22 18.22 23.77
C GLY A 685 -22.33 19.12 22.91
N THR A 686 -21.01 19.05 23.05
CA THR A 686 -20.05 19.76 22.19
C THR A 686 -19.96 19.10 20.82
N ARG A 687 -20.32 19.83 19.76
CA ARG A 687 -20.45 19.26 18.41
C ARG A 687 -19.32 19.68 17.48
N ALA A 688 -18.79 18.69 16.77
CA ALA A 688 -17.86 18.91 15.67
C ALA A 688 -18.46 18.41 14.34
N ALA A 689 -18.16 19.06 13.24
CA ALA A 689 -18.54 18.62 11.90
C ALA A 689 -17.31 18.32 11.05
N ILE A 690 -17.32 17.15 10.42
CA ILE A 690 -16.41 16.83 9.32
C ILE A 690 -17.01 17.43 8.05
N ILE A 691 -16.38 18.47 7.52
CA ILE A 691 -16.77 19.06 6.25
C ILE A 691 -16.00 18.34 5.15
N ARG A 692 -16.71 17.67 4.23
CA ARG A 692 -16.09 16.95 3.12
C ARG A 692 -16.78 17.21 1.78
N GLU A 693 -15.99 17.14 0.71
CA GLU A 693 -16.43 17.21 -0.69
C GLU A 693 -16.07 15.89 -1.39
N LYS A 694 -16.63 15.66 -2.57
CA LYS A 694 -16.27 14.51 -3.40
C LYS A 694 -14.74 14.43 -3.65
N GLY A 695 -14.18 13.24 -3.51
CA GLY A 695 -12.73 12.98 -3.66
C GLY A 695 -11.91 13.16 -2.36
N VAL A 696 -12.49 13.73 -1.31
CA VAL A 696 -11.87 13.73 0.03
C VAL A 696 -11.80 12.29 0.58
N ASN A 697 -10.74 11.99 1.35
CA ASN A 697 -10.48 10.63 1.84
C ASN A 697 -9.91 10.52 3.26
N GLY A 698 -9.71 11.63 3.99
CA GLY A 698 -9.28 11.66 5.39
C GLY A 698 -10.40 11.88 6.42
N ASP A 699 -11.65 11.57 6.06
CA ASP A 699 -12.85 11.87 6.85
C ASP A 699 -12.98 11.00 8.10
N ARG A 700 -12.71 9.70 8.00
CA ARG A 700 -13.07 8.72 9.03
C ARG A 700 -12.12 8.71 10.21
N GLU A 701 -10.82 8.78 9.95
CA GLU A 701 -9.81 8.86 11.00
C GLU A 701 -9.91 10.18 11.79
N MET A 702 -10.24 11.29 11.12
CA MET A 702 -10.53 12.57 11.77
C MET A 702 -11.78 12.50 12.63
N ALA A 703 -12.86 11.90 12.11
CA ALA A 703 -14.09 11.71 12.86
C ALA A 703 -13.84 10.91 14.14
N TYR A 704 -13.03 9.84 14.06
CA TYR A 704 -12.70 9.05 15.24
C TYR A 704 -11.83 9.82 16.23
N ALA A 705 -10.83 10.60 15.77
CA ALA A 705 -9.99 11.42 16.65
C ALA A 705 -10.83 12.44 17.46
N LEU A 706 -11.75 13.14 16.79
CA LEU A 706 -12.69 14.06 17.45
C LEU A 706 -13.62 13.33 18.41
N TRP A 707 -14.17 12.19 18.00
CA TRP A 707 -15.05 11.39 18.86
C TRP A 707 -14.30 10.89 20.11
N LEU A 708 -13.06 10.44 19.97
CA LEU A 708 -12.23 9.98 21.07
C LEU A 708 -11.89 11.12 22.02
N ALA A 709 -11.64 12.32 21.49
CA ALA A 709 -11.39 13.53 22.28
C ALA A 709 -12.63 14.06 23.01
N GLY A 710 -13.83 13.60 22.63
CA GLY A 710 -15.07 13.91 23.31
C GLY A 710 -16.13 14.68 22.52
N PHE A 711 -15.95 14.89 21.21
CA PHE A 711 -16.95 15.56 20.40
C PHE A 711 -18.10 14.63 19.99
N ASP A 712 -19.29 15.19 19.82
CA ASP A 712 -20.36 14.58 19.04
C ASP A 712 -20.15 14.96 17.56
N VAL A 713 -19.75 13.99 16.74
CA VAL A 713 -19.26 14.25 15.38
C VAL A 713 -20.37 14.08 14.35
N LYS A 714 -20.54 15.07 13.48
CA LYS A 714 -21.49 15.07 12.35
C LYS A 714 -20.74 14.98 11.01
N ASP A 715 -21.17 14.08 10.14
CA ASP A 715 -20.72 14.06 8.74
C ASP A 715 -21.51 15.10 7.93
N VAL A 716 -20.83 16.11 7.39
CA VAL A 716 -21.44 17.18 6.59
C VAL A 716 -20.79 17.18 5.21
N HIS A 717 -21.50 16.63 4.24
CA HIS A 717 -21.07 16.69 2.85
C HIS A 717 -21.39 18.06 2.27
N MET A 718 -20.59 18.54 1.31
CA MET A 718 -20.87 19.81 0.64
C MET A 718 -22.27 19.88 0.00
N THR A 719 -22.82 18.73 -0.42
CA THR A 719 -24.21 18.64 -0.90
C THR A 719 -25.22 19.07 0.19
N ASP A 720 -24.96 18.81 1.46
CA ASP A 720 -25.84 19.18 2.58
C ASP A 720 -25.86 20.70 2.78
N LEU A 721 -24.70 21.36 2.66
CA LEU A 721 -24.57 22.81 2.75
C LEU A 721 -25.13 23.53 1.51
N ILE A 722 -24.88 22.98 0.32
CA ILE A 722 -25.37 23.52 -0.97
C ILE A 722 -26.90 23.46 -1.05
N SER A 723 -27.50 22.36 -0.60
CA SER A 723 -28.96 22.20 -0.59
C SER A 723 -29.61 22.99 0.55
N GLY A 724 -28.89 23.25 1.64
CA GLY A 724 -29.39 23.88 2.86
C GLY A 724 -29.98 22.88 3.87
N ARG A 725 -29.66 21.58 3.74
CA ARG A 725 -29.98 20.55 4.75
C ARG A 725 -29.19 20.77 6.05
N GLU A 726 -28.07 21.48 5.98
CA GLU A 726 -27.22 21.86 7.11
C GLU A 726 -26.83 23.34 7.00
N ASN A 727 -26.74 24.04 8.14
CA ASN A 727 -26.41 25.47 8.24
C ASN A 727 -25.29 25.79 9.26
N LEU A 728 -24.75 24.78 9.95
CA LEU A 728 -23.67 24.84 10.93
C LEU A 728 -23.99 25.60 12.24
N GLU A 729 -25.25 25.99 12.48
CA GLU A 729 -25.64 26.79 13.65
C GLU A 729 -25.40 26.05 14.98
N GLU A 730 -25.57 24.73 15.00
CA GLU A 730 -25.37 23.90 16.20
C GLU A 730 -23.93 23.38 16.36
N ILE A 731 -23.02 23.73 15.44
CA ILE A 731 -21.66 23.20 15.41
C ILE A 731 -20.71 24.18 16.10
N ASN A 732 -19.79 23.67 16.94
CA ASN A 732 -18.76 24.48 17.59
C ASN A 732 -17.39 24.32 16.93
N MET A 733 -17.11 23.16 16.33
CA MET A 733 -15.86 22.91 15.61
C MET A 733 -16.15 22.40 14.21
N ILE A 734 -15.55 23.01 13.19
CA ILE A 734 -15.54 22.42 11.84
C ILE A 734 -14.14 21.92 11.51
N VAL A 735 -14.06 20.77 10.85
CA VAL A 735 -12.81 20.25 10.32
C VAL A 735 -12.94 20.03 8.82
N PHE A 736 -12.12 20.74 8.05
CA PHE A 736 -11.90 20.45 6.64
C PHE A 736 -10.81 19.40 6.55
N VAL A 737 -11.20 18.22 6.09
CA VAL A 737 -10.34 17.03 6.08
C VAL A 737 -9.48 16.92 4.82
N GLY A 738 -8.45 16.08 4.88
CA GLY A 738 -7.53 15.84 3.76
C GLY A 738 -8.09 14.92 2.67
N GLY A 739 -7.41 14.91 1.52
CA GLY A 739 -7.74 14.07 0.37
C GLY A 739 -7.49 14.81 -0.94
N PHE A 740 -8.23 14.44 -1.98
CA PHE A 740 -8.07 15.00 -3.32
C PHE A 740 -9.43 15.49 -3.83
N SER A 741 -9.97 16.56 -3.22
CA SER A 741 -11.26 17.09 -3.66
C SER A 741 -11.21 17.43 -5.15
N ASN A 742 -12.17 16.92 -5.93
CA ASN A 742 -12.18 17.03 -7.40
C ASN A 742 -10.88 16.53 -8.09
N SER A 743 -10.15 15.58 -7.50
CA SER A 743 -8.82 15.12 -7.98
C SER A 743 -7.77 16.23 -8.07
N ASP A 744 -7.95 17.34 -7.34
CA ASP A 744 -7.17 18.58 -7.42
C ASP A 744 -7.09 19.19 -8.84
N VAL A 745 -8.05 18.84 -9.71
CA VAL A 745 -8.18 19.44 -11.04
C VAL A 745 -8.49 20.94 -10.90
N LEU A 746 -7.83 21.78 -11.71
CA LEU A 746 -7.78 23.25 -11.62
C LEU A 746 -6.89 23.80 -10.48
N GLY A 747 -6.24 22.92 -9.71
CA GLY A 747 -5.43 23.21 -8.53
C GLY A 747 -6.13 22.78 -7.24
N SER A 748 -5.36 22.38 -6.24
CA SER A 748 -5.91 21.73 -5.05
C SER A 748 -6.95 22.57 -4.32
N ALA A 749 -8.02 21.91 -3.88
CA ALA A 749 -9.15 22.49 -3.15
C ALA A 749 -9.91 23.65 -3.83
N LYS A 750 -9.54 24.10 -5.04
CA LYS A 750 -10.21 25.23 -5.70
C LYS A 750 -11.64 24.92 -6.11
N GLY A 751 -11.91 23.70 -6.56
CA GLY A 751 -13.28 23.23 -6.82
C GLY A 751 -14.15 23.28 -5.57
N TRP A 752 -13.59 22.83 -4.44
CA TRP A 752 -14.23 22.86 -3.12
C TRP A 752 -14.45 24.30 -2.62
N ALA A 753 -13.46 25.18 -2.77
CA ALA A 753 -13.59 26.60 -2.46
C ALA A 753 -14.69 27.27 -3.32
N GLY A 754 -14.78 26.89 -4.60
CA GLY A 754 -15.84 27.34 -5.51
C GLY A 754 -17.24 26.98 -5.01
N ALA A 755 -17.42 25.80 -4.42
CA ALA A 755 -18.70 25.40 -3.83
C ALA A 755 -19.14 26.33 -2.69
N PHE A 756 -18.20 26.85 -1.87
CA PHE A 756 -18.50 27.87 -0.87
C PHE A 756 -18.67 29.27 -1.47
N ARG A 757 -17.78 29.69 -2.38
CA ARG A 757 -17.78 31.06 -2.94
C ARG A 757 -19.03 31.36 -3.78
N TYR A 758 -19.50 30.40 -4.56
CA TYR A 758 -20.53 30.62 -5.56
C TYR A 758 -21.91 30.09 -5.19
N ASN A 759 -22.05 29.30 -4.12
CA ASN A 759 -23.35 28.91 -3.57
C ASN A 759 -23.71 29.76 -2.35
N GLU A 760 -24.80 30.53 -2.44
CA GLU A 760 -25.19 31.48 -1.39
C GLU A 760 -25.46 30.81 -0.03
N LYS A 761 -26.09 29.63 -0.02
CA LYS A 761 -26.43 28.92 1.22
C LYS A 761 -25.15 28.44 1.92
N ALA A 762 -24.30 27.72 1.20
CA ALA A 762 -23.03 27.24 1.74
C ALA A 762 -22.14 28.40 2.24
N ARG A 763 -22.05 29.49 1.47
CA ARG A 763 -21.31 30.70 1.85
C ARG A 763 -21.80 31.28 3.19
N LYS A 764 -23.11 31.52 3.31
CA LYS A 764 -23.71 32.11 4.52
C LYS A 764 -23.53 31.21 5.74
N SER A 765 -23.72 29.90 5.59
CA SER A 765 -23.48 28.94 6.67
C SER A 765 -22.05 29.03 7.20
N LEU A 766 -21.07 29.13 6.31
CA LEU A 766 -19.67 29.28 6.68
C LEU A 766 -19.37 30.64 7.32
N GLU A 767 -19.83 31.75 6.73
CA GLU A 767 -19.63 33.09 7.28
C GLU A 767 -20.23 33.23 8.69
N ASN A 768 -21.45 32.74 8.88
CA ASN A 768 -22.13 32.75 10.19
C ASN A 768 -21.35 31.95 11.23
N PHE A 769 -20.75 30.83 10.84
CA PHE A 769 -19.89 30.03 11.73
C PHE A 769 -18.64 30.82 12.18
N TYR A 770 -17.98 31.54 11.27
CA TYR A 770 -16.76 32.31 11.58
C TYR A 770 -17.04 33.61 12.36
N LEU A 771 -18.27 34.15 12.28
CA LEU A 771 -18.68 35.32 13.08
C LEU A 771 -18.85 35.01 14.56
N ARG A 772 -19.08 33.74 14.91
CA ARG A 772 -19.24 33.29 16.28
C ARG A 772 -17.90 33.28 17.03
N ARG A 773 -17.94 33.55 18.34
CA ARG A 773 -16.77 33.60 19.24
C ARG A 773 -16.51 32.29 19.99
N ASP A 774 -17.45 31.36 19.92
CA ASP A 774 -17.40 30.03 20.53
C ASP A 774 -17.04 28.93 19.50
N THR A 775 -16.50 29.33 18.34
CA THR A 775 -16.18 28.41 17.24
C THR A 775 -14.68 28.26 17.00
N LEU A 776 -14.29 27.04 16.62
CA LEU A 776 -12.95 26.65 16.18
C LEU A 776 -13.00 26.04 14.78
N SER A 777 -11.93 26.18 14.00
CA SER A 777 -11.78 25.43 12.75
C SER A 777 -10.40 24.83 12.59
N LEU A 778 -10.36 23.67 11.93
CA LEU A 778 -9.14 22.96 11.59
C LEU A 778 -9.16 22.59 10.10
N GLY A 779 -8.10 22.94 9.37
CA GLY A 779 -7.86 22.48 8.00
C GLY A 779 -6.63 21.58 7.94
N VAL A 780 -6.79 20.33 7.52
CA VAL A 780 -5.68 19.38 7.36
C VAL A 780 -5.47 19.04 5.89
N CYS A 781 -4.24 19.15 5.40
CA CYS A 781 -3.85 18.84 4.03
C CYS A 781 -4.76 19.55 2.99
N ASN A 782 -5.67 18.85 2.32
CA ASN A 782 -6.64 19.47 1.39
C ASN A 782 -7.57 20.49 2.07
N GLY A 783 -7.89 20.29 3.35
CA GLY A 783 -8.59 21.29 4.16
C GLY A 783 -7.73 22.51 4.50
N CYS A 784 -6.41 22.34 4.66
CA CYS A 784 -5.48 23.47 4.82
C CYS A 784 -5.44 24.32 3.54
N GLN A 785 -5.34 23.67 2.38
CA GLN A 785 -5.40 24.32 1.08
C GLN A 785 -6.74 25.06 0.89
N LEU A 786 -7.87 24.44 1.26
CA LEU A 786 -9.18 25.07 1.22
C LEU A 786 -9.25 26.34 2.08
N MET A 787 -8.80 26.27 3.33
CA MET A 787 -8.83 27.42 4.24
C MET A 787 -7.95 28.57 3.76
N ALA A 788 -6.80 28.26 3.14
CA ALA A 788 -5.96 29.27 2.50
C ALA A 788 -6.66 29.88 1.27
N GLU A 789 -7.28 29.06 0.42
CA GLU A 789 -8.01 29.51 -0.77
C GLU A 789 -9.26 30.33 -0.40
N LEU A 790 -9.91 30.05 0.73
CA LEU A 790 -11.02 30.85 1.26
C LEU A 790 -10.57 32.03 2.12
N GLU A 791 -9.25 32.23 2.29
CA GLU A 791 -8.65 33.32 3.05
C GLU A 791 -9.07 33.38 4.53
N LEU A 792 -9.34 32.21 5.14
CA LEU A 792 -9.94 32.12 6.47
C LEU A 792 -8.94 32.30 7.63
N ILE A 793 -7.63 32.26 7.36
CA ILE A 793 -6.58 32.28 8.39
C ILE A 793 -6.18 33.72 8.73
N TYR A 794 -5.85 34.52 7.71
CA TYR A 794 -5.42 35.92 7.84
C TYR A 794 -6.24 36.83 6.90
N PRO A 795 -7.55 36.99 7.14
CA PRO A 795 -8.42 37.75 6.23
C PRO A 795 -7.97 39.20 6.05
N GLY A 796 -7.36 39.81 7.08
CA GLY A 796 -6.86 41.19 7.07
C GLY A 796 -5.57 41.42 6.28
N HIS A 797 -4.87 40.37 5.83
CA HIS A 797 -3.65 40.51 5.03
C HIS A 797 -3.96 40.94 3.59
N ASN A 798 -3.29 41.99 3.10
CA ASN A 798 -3.46 42.46 1.72
C ASN A 798 -2.93 41.44 0.69
N LYS A 799 -1.77 40.83 0.98
CA LYS A 799 -1.23 39.70 0.21
C LYS A 799 -1.54 38.41 0.95
N LYS A 800 -2.16 37.46 0.26
CA LYS A 800 -2.69 36.23 0.87
C LYS A 800 -1.63 35.14 0.93
N VAL A 801 -1.75 34.30 1.95
CA VAL A 801 -1.02 33.02 2.06
C VAL A 801 -1.46 32.11 0.93
N ARG A 802 -0.51 31.40 0.31
CA ARG A 802 -0.81 30.42 -0.75
C ARG A 802 -0.13 29.10 -0.46
N LEU A 803 -0.76 28.02 -0.91
CA LEU A 803 -0.17 26.70 -0.97
C LEU A 803 0.19 26.43 -2.44
N LEU A 804 1.46 26.11 -2.70
CA LEU A 804 2.00 25.83 -4.04
C LEU A 804 2.36 24.34 -4.16
N HIS A 805 2.65 23.90 -5.39
CA HIS A 805 3.29 22.62 -5.62
C HIS A 805 4.55 22.49 -4.76
N ASN A 806 4.78 21.28 -4.22
CA ASN A 806 6.03 20.97 -3.55
C ASN A 806 7.21 21.31 -4.47
N LYS A 807 8.33 21.81 -3.92
CA LYS A 807 9.54 22.06 -4.72
C LYS A 807 10.03 20.82 -5.48
N SER A 808 9.71 19.60 -5.02
CA SER A 808 10.04 18.34 -5.70
C SER A 808 9.26 18.08 -6.98
N ASN A 809 8.16 18.83 -7.24
CA ASN A 809 7.17 18.54 -8.28
C ASN A 809 6.61 17.12 -8.21
N LYS A 810 6.67 16.50 -7.03
CA LYS A 810 6.26 15.13 -6.76
C LYS A 810 5.36 15.13 -5.52
N PHE A 811 4.41 14.20 -5.48
CA PHE A 811 3.72 13.87 -4.24
C PHE A 811 4.73 13.30 -3.24
N GLU A 812 4.77 13.86 -2.04
CA GLU A 812 5.64 13.35 -0.97
C GLU A 812 4.79 12.66 0.08
N SER A 813 5.19 11.45 0.46
CA SER A 813 4.66 10.76 1.63
C SER A 813 5.73 10.10 2.48
N GLY A 814 5.69 10.42 3.77
CA GLY A 814 6.64 9.92 4.77
C GLY A 814 6.18 10.22 6.18
N PHE A 815 6.83 9.57 7.13
CA PHE A 815 6.71 9.88 8.55
C PHE A 815 7.95 10.68 8.96
N ILE A 816 7.76 11.94 9.32
CA ILE A 816 8.86 12.91 9.50
C ILE A 816 8.76 13.63 10.84
N GLY A 817 9.87 14.21 11.29
CA GLY A 817 9.93 14.97 12.53
C GLY A 817 9.41 16.40 12.36
N VAL A 818 8.65 16.88 13.34
CA VAL A 818 8.14 18.25 13.44
C VAL A 818 8.34 18.81 14.85
N LYS A 819 8.49 20.13 14.93
CA LYS A 819 8.62 20.89 16.18
C LYS A 819 7.42 21.80 16.37
N ILE A 820 6.94 21.88 17.61
CA ILE A 820 5.86 22.79 18.01
C ILE A 820 6.50 23.99 18.72
N PRO A 821 6.68 25.15 18.05
CA PRO A 821 7.25 26.34 18.69
C PRO A 821 6.28 26.96 19.70
N SER A 822 6.74 27.97 20.43
CA SER A 822 5.86 28.85 21.20
C SER A 822 4.82 29.48 20.27
N ASN A 823 3.54 29.34 20.63
CA ASN A 823 2.39 29.81 19.85
C ASN A 823 1.24 30.17 20.82
N ASN A 824 0.18 30.79 20.31
CA ASN A 824 -1.05 31.11 21.07
C ASN A 824 -2.28 30.37 20.53
N SER A 825 -2.09 29.23 19.86
CA SER A 825 -3.20 28.42 19.34
C SER A 825 -3.88 27.66 20.46
N VAL A 826 -5.22 27.69 20.47
CA VAL A 826 -6.04 26.90 21.40
C VAL A 826 -5.65 25.42 21.38
N MET A 827 -5.33 24.88 20.20
CA MET A 827 -5.03 23.46 20.04
C MET A 827 -3.59 23.10 20.43
N PHE A 828 -2.61 24.01 20.29
CA PHE A 828 -1.17 23.68 20.32
C PHE A 828 -0.35 24.40 21.40
N GLU A 829 -0.90 25.39 22.11
CA GLU A 829 -0.15 26.19 23.10
C GLU A 829 0.49 25.30 24.19
N ASN A 830 -0.28 24.37 24.77
CA ASN A 830 0.23 23.46 25.81
C ASN A 830 1.08 22.28 25.27
N MET A 831 1.44 22.35 23.99
CA MET A 831 2.34 21.41 23.30
C MET A 831 3.63 22.09 22.85
N SER A 832 3.81 23.39 23.10
CA SER A 832 5.04 24.11 22.78
C SER A 832 6.28 23.45 23.39
N GLY A 833 7.35 23.38 22.58
CA GLY A 833 8.61 22.72 22.93
C GLY A 833 8.66 21.23 22.59
N MET A 834 7.55 20.60 22.19
CA MET A 834 7.56 19.20 21.77
C MET A 834 8.19 19.01 20.39
N GLU A 835 8.88 17.89 20.21
CA GLU A 835 9.34 17.36 18.93
C GLU A 835 8.75 15.97 18.74
N LEU A 836 8.03 15.77 17.63
CA LEU A 836 7.18 14.60 17.40
C LEU A 836 7.32 14.10 15.96
N GLY A 837 7.02 12.82 15.72
CA GLY A 837 6.81 12.29 14.38
C GLY A 837 5.39 12.51 13.89
N ILE A 838 5.21 12.82 12.60
CA ILE A 838 3.90 12.99 11.95
C ILE A 838 3.93 12.54 10.48
N TRP A 839 2.77 12.14 9.96
CA TRP A 839 2.61 11.78 8.56
C TRP A 839 2.45 13.01 7.66
N VAL A 840 3.14 12.99 6.52
CA VAL A 840 2.89 13.86 5.37
C VAL A 840 2.44 13.04 4.17
N ALA A 841 1.54 13.60 3.38
CA ALA A 841 0.96 12.98 2.19
C ALA A 841 0.35 14.07 1.28
N HIS A 842 1.16 14.78 0.51
CA HIS A 842 0.68 15.86 -0.36
C HIS A 842 1.62 16.16 -1.55
N GLY A 843 1.05 16.64 -2.66
CA GLY A 843 1.80 17.20 -3.81
C GLY A 843 1.83 18.73 -3.88
N GLU A 844 0.95 19.40 -3.14
CA GLU A 844 0.74 20.86 -3.15
C GLU A 844 0.74 21.43 -1.73
N GLY A 845 1.80 21.17 -0.96
CA GLY A 845 1.88 21.56 0.45
C GLY A 845 2.79 22.74 0.77
N GLN A 846 3.38 23.39 -0.22
CA GLN A 846 4.37 24.43 0.03
C GLN A 846 3.69 25.74 0.51
N PHE A 847 3.86 26.11 1.77
CA PHE A 847 3.47 27.44 2.26
C PHE A 847 4.36 28.51 1.61
N SER A 848 3.72 29.42 0.87
CA SER A 848 4.33 30.63 0.32
C SER A 848 3.76 31.85 1.02
N LEU A 849 4.62 32.58 1.73
CA LEU A 849 4.24 33.64 2.66
C LEU A 849 4.78 35.01 2.20
N PRO A 850 3.91 36.00 1.94
CA PRO A 850 4.32 37.29 1.41
C PRO A 850 4.92 38.28 2.44
N TYR A 851 4.88 37.95 3.73
CA TYR A 851 5.39 38.81 4.82
C TYR A 851 6.50 38.13 5.61
N THR A 852 7.12 38.88 6.52
CA THR A 852 8.15 38.35 7.43
C THR A 852 7.54 37.40 8.47
N GLU A 853 8.37 36.53 9.03
CA GLU A 853 7.96 35.46 9.94
C GLU A 853 7.11 35.94 11.12
N GLU A 854 7.40 37.13 11.67
CA GLU A 854 6.75 37.68 12.87
C GLU A 854 5.28 38.09 12.62
N LYS A 855 4.84 38.10 11.36
CA LYS A 855 3.44 38.35 10.97
C LYS A 855 2.58 37.09 11.03
N TYR A 856 3.15 35.95 11.41
CA TYR A 856 2.45 34.67 11.41
C TYR A 856 2.53 33.98 12.76
N ASN A 857 1.39 33.48 13.21
CA ASN A 857 1.30 32.57 14.35
C ASN A 857 1.62 31.15 13.88
N ILE A 858 2.91 30.81 13.90
CA ILE A 858 3.42 29.52 13.47
C ILE A 858 3.23 28.50 14.59
N VAL A 859 2.48 27.44 14.32
CA VAL A 859 2.16 26.39 15.32
C VAL A 859 2.94 25.10 15.08
N LEU A 860 3.50 24.90 13.89
CA LEU A 860 4.21 23.68 13.53
C LEU A 860 5.29 23.95 12.49
N ARG A 861 6.48 23.38 12.70
CA ARG A 861 7.59 23.40 11.74
C ARG A 861 8.12 22.01 11.46
N TYR A 862 8.63 21.80 10.25
CA TYR A 862 9.49 20.66 9.97
C TYR A 862 10.75 20.73 10.83
N SER A 863 11.19 19.58 11.36
CA SER A 863 12.29 19.49 12.33
C SER A 863 13.64 19.96 11.78
N LYS A 864 13.84 19.79 10.46
CA LYS A 864 15.06 20.13 9.70
C LYS A 864 14.65 20.74 8.35
N SER A 865 15.41 21.72 7.86
CA SER A 865 15.06 22.50 6.65
C SER A 865 15.39 21.82 5.31
N THR A 866 16.26 20.82 5.34
CA THR A 866 16.72 20.08 4.14
C THR A 866 15.69 19.04 3.69
N TYR A 867 15.62 18.78 2.38
CA TYR A 867 14.77 17.74 1.82
C TYR A 867 15.34 16.33 2.07
N PRO A 868 14.52 15.32 2.47
CA PRO A 868 13.05 15.34 2.56
C PRO A 868 12.43 15.70 3.92
N ALA A 869 13.22 16.03 4.97
CA ALA A 869 12.66 16.42 6.26
C ALA A 869 11.73 17.66 6.17
N ASN A 870 12.08 18.63 5.33
CA ASN A 870 11.11 19.59 4.78
C ASN A 870 10.70 19.08 3.38
N PRO A 871 9.54 18.42 3.24
CA PRO A 871 9.19 17.69 2.01
C PRO A 871 8.73 18.63 0.87
N ASN A 872 8.29 19.84 1.19
CA ASN A 872 7.66 20.74 0.20
C ASN A 872 8.44 22.04 -0.03
N GLY A 873 9.42 22.36 0.82
CA GLY A 873 10.22 23.58 0.73
C GLY A 873 9.49 24.84 1.17
N SER A 874 8.55 24.71 2.11
CA SER A 874 7.77 25.82 2.69
C SER A 874 8.67 26.92 3.30
N ASP A 875 8.20 28.17 3.21
CA ASP A 875 8.85 29.30 3.86
C ASP A 875 8.93 29.08 5.38
N TYR A 876 10.07 29.44 5.98
CA TYR A 876 10.38 29.29 7.40
C TYR A 876 10.18 27.86 7.96
N ASP A 877 10.26 26.84 7.10
CA ASP A 877 10.02 25.42 7.41
C ASP A 877 8.62 25.16 8.00
N ILE A 878 7.64 25.99 7.66
CA ILE A 878 6.30 25.91 8.22
C ILE A 878 5.59 24.65 7.74
N ALA A 879 4.97 23.96 8.69
CA ALA A 879 4.07 22.83 8.46
C ALA A 879 2.62 23.16 8.88
N GLY A 880 2.41 24.24 9.66
CA GLY A 880 1.09 24.71 10.07
C GLY A 880 1.09 26.13 10.63
N LEU A 881 -0.06 26.80 10.51
CA LEU A 881 -0.32 28.18 10.92
C LEU A 881 -1.65 28.28 11.65
N CYS A 882 -1.81 29.28 12.50
CA CYS A 882 -3.09 29.56 13.15
C CYS A 882 -3.45 31.06 13.01
N SER A 883 -4.75 31.39 13.08
CA SER A 883 -5.22 32.78 13.11
C SER A 883 -4.63 33.56 14.28
N ASP A 884 -4.65 34.89 14.18
CA ASP A 884 -4.10 35.78 15.22
C ASP A 884 -4.78 35.58 16.59
N ASP A 885 -6.07 35.23 16.57
CA ASP A 885 -6.87 34.93 17.77
C ASP A 885 -6.75 33.47 18.27
N GLY A 886 -5.93 32.66 17.62
CA GLY A 886 -5.62 31.28 18.03
C GLY A 886 -6.70 30.22 17.74
N ARG A 887 -7.81 30.58 17.07
CA ARG A 887 -8.99 29.70 16.91
C ARG A 887 -9.04 28.88 15.62
N HIS A 888 -8.42 29.36 14.56
CA HIS A 888 -8.53 28.77 13.22
C HIS A 888 -7.16 28.24 12.80
N LEU A 889 -7.01 26.92 12.82
CA LEU A 889 -5.75 26.22 12.63
C LEU A 889 -5.70 25.57 11.25
N VAL A 890 -4.54 25.66 10.58
CA VAL A 890 -4.26 24.88 9.38
C VAL A 890 -2.93 24.16 9.47
N MET A 891 -2.84 22.97 8.89
CA MET A 891 -1.60 22.24 8.76
C MET A 891 -1.60 21.28 7.57
N MET A 892 -0.45 21.07 6.96
CA MET A 892 -0.29 20.09 5.88
C MET A 892 -0.12 18.65 6.38
N PRO A 893 0.62 18.37 7.47
CA PRO A 893 0.71 17.03 8.03
C PRO A 893 -0.61 16.53 8.65
N HIS A 894 -0.71 15.21 8.82
CA HIS A 894 -1.92 14.54 9.30
C HIS A 894 -1.80 14.06 10.76
N LEU A 895 -2.23 14.89 11.72
CA LEU A 895 -2.24 14.51 13.15
C LEU A 895 -3.28 13.43 13.46
N GLU A 896 -4.37 13.39 12.70
CA GLU A 896 -5.44 12.39 12.75
C GLU A 896 -5.00 11.01 12.22
N ARG A 897 -3.74 10.88 11.79
CA ARG A 897 -3.16 9.60 11.38
C ARG A 897 -2.02 9.17 12.30
N ALA A 898 -1.85 9.83 13.44
CA ALA A 898 -0.73 9.59 14.36
C ALA A 898 -1.11 9.71 15.85
N TYR A 899 -2.40 9.66 16.22
CA TYR A 899 -2.84 9.82 17.62
C TYR A 899 -2.71 8.54 18.46
N PHE A 900 -2.39 7.40 17.85
CA PHE A 900 -1.98 6.18 18.53
C PHE A 900 -0.55 5.76 18.17
N PRO A 901 0.22 5.18 19.11
CA PRO A 901 1.57 4.70 18.84
C PRO A 901 1.67 3.73 17.65
N TRP A 902 0.68 2.85 17.48
CA TRP A 902 0.66 1.87 16.40
C TRP A 902 0.37 2.49 15.02
N GLN A 903 -0.14 3.72 14.95
CA GLN A 903 -0.30 4.46 13.69
C GLN A 903 1.00 5.13 13.23
N CYS A 904 1.98 5.30 14.13
CA CYS A 904 3.22 6.00 13.83
C CYS A 904 4.18 5.11 13.02
N GLY A 905 4.84 5.70 12.01
CA GLY A 905 5.91 5.02 11.29
C GLY A 905 7.11 4.67 12.17
N PHE A 906 7.33 5.45 13.25
CA PHE A 906 8.26 5.17 14.32
C PHE A 906 7.75 5.77 15.63
N TYR A 907 7.81 5.00 16.71
CA TYR A 907 7.51 5.48 18.06
C TYR A 907 8.56 4.94 19.04
N PRO A 908 9.10 5.75 19.96
CA PRO A 908 10.21 5.35 20.83
C PRO A 908 9.92 4.07 21.61
N SER A 909 10.88 3.15 21.66
CA SER A 909 10.75 1.84 22.31
C SER A 909 10.31 1.94 23.78
N GLY A 910 10.88 2.89 24.54
CA GLY A 910 10.51 3.15 25.94
C GLY A 910 9.10 3.70 26.17
N LYS A 911 8.38 4.10 25.11
CA LYS A 911 7.01 4.61 25.16
C LYS A 911 6.00 3.72 24.45
N ARG A 912 6.40 2.54 23.95
CA ARG A 912 5.50 1.63 23.19
C ARG A 912 4.20 1.24 23.93
N ASN A 913 4.17 1.37 25.26
CA ASN A 913 3.00 1.08 26.09
C ASN A 913 2.04 2.27 26.26
N ASP A 914 2.35 3.45 25.71
CA ASP A 914 1.42 4.58 25.71
C ASP A 914 0.11 4.17 25.03
N GLU A 915 -1.01 4.63 25.58
CA GLU A 915 -2.33 4.38 25.02
C GLU A 915 -2.62 5.30 23.84
N VAL A 916 -2.03 6.51 23.84
CA VAL A 916 -2.19 7.59 22.86
C VAL A 916 -0.90 8.39 22.73
N THR A 917 -0.68 9.00 21.58
CA THR A 917 0.43 9.94 21.38
C THR A 917 0.03 11.37 21.78
N PRO A 918 0.98 12.33 21.87
CA PRO A 918 0.66 13.72 22.17
C PRO A 918 -0.32 14.39 21.19
N TRP A 919 -0.45 13.89 19.95
CA TRP A 919 -1.33 14.48 18.93
C TRP A 919 -2.80 14.53 19.35
N ILE A 920 -3.27 13.61 20.21
CA ILE A 920 -4.65 13.64 20.70
C ILE A 920 -4.95 14.89 21.55
N LYS A 921 -3.92 15.49 22.19
CA LYS A 921 -4.09 16.68 23.03
C LYS A 921 -4.71 17.83 22.26
N ALA A 922 -4.35 18.00 21.00
CA ALA A 922 -4.87 19.08 20.16
C ALA A 922 -6.40 19.08 20.11
N PHE A 923 -7.00 17.90 19.96
CA PHE A 923 -8.45 17.73 19.95
C PHE A 923 -9.08 17.88 21.34
N VAL A 924 -8.41 17.40 22.39
CA VAL A 924 -8.88 17.57 23.78
C VAL A 924 -8.89 19.06 24.18
N ASN A 925 -7.83 19.80 23.82
CA ASN A 925 -7.72 21.23 24.06
C ASN A 925 -8.84 22.00 23.36
N ALA A 926 -9.13 21.66 22.09
CA ALA A 926 -10.23 22.26 21.32
C ALA A 926 -11.58 22.09 22.04
N ARG A 927 -11.87 20.87 22.52
CA ARG A 927 -13.11 20.58 23.25
C ARG A 927 -13.21 21.39 24.55
N GLN A 928 -12.16 21.36 25.37
CA GLN A 928 -12.16 22.04 26.66
C GLN A 928 -12.39 23.54 26.51
N TRP A 929 -11.72 24.16 25.54
CA TRP A 929 -11.91 25.59 25.25
C TRP A 929 -13.35 25.91 24.85
N ILE A 930 -13.99 25.07 24.03
CA ILE A 930 -15.40 25.28 23.65
C ILE A 930 -16.32 25.17 24.87
N GLU A 931 -16.12 24.15 25.72
CA GLU A 931 -16.93 23.96 26.93
C GLU A 931 -16.83 25.15 27.89
N GLU A 932 -15.62 25.70 28.06
CA GLU A 932 -15.38 26.91 28.85
C GLU A 932 -16.11 28.13 28.25
N LYS A 933 -16.05 28.32 26.93
CA LYS A 933 -16.72 29.44 26.25
C LYS A 933 -18.24 29.36 26.29
N VAL A 934 -18.79 28.16 26.11
CA VAL A 934 -20.24 27.94 26.16
C VAL A 934 -20.73 28.13 27.60
N SER A 935 -20.02 27.62 28.60
CA SER A 935 -20.38 27.81 30.02
C SER A 935 -20.37 29.30 30.40
N ALA A 936 -19.33 30.05 30.00
CA ALA A 936 -19.22 31.49 30.24
C ALA A 936 -20.26 32.35 29.50
N SER A 937 -21.01 31.79 28.54
CA SER A 937 -22.12 32.48 27.85
C SER A 937 -23.49 32.22 28.49
N LEU A 938 -23.58 31.23 29.38
CA LEU A 938 -24.77 30.87 30.14
C LEU A 938 -24.81 31.55 31.53
N GLU A 939 -23.65 31.97 32.03
CA GLU A 939 -23.48 32.86 33.19
C GLU A 939 -23.58 34.34 32.77
#